data_AF-A0A2V9HQH5-F1
#
_entry.id   AF-A0A2V9HQH5-F1
#
_cell.length_a   1.000
_cell.length_b   1.000
_cell.length_c   1.000
_cell.angle_alpha   90.00
_cell.angle_beta   90.00
_cell.angle_gamma   90.00
#
_symmetry.space_group_name_H-M   'P 1'
#
loop_
_entity.id
_entity.type
_entity.pdbx_description
1 polymer ?
#
loop_
_entity_poly.entity_id
_entity_poly.type
_entity_poly.pdbx_seq_one_letter_code
_entity_poly.pdbx_strand_id
1 'polypeptide(L)'
;MRYKPLVLTVGASACALLSILSLKAAYSHHGPTVTVSLQASDTSGGTLHYRWKSTDGTIQIVDATTTTWTLPTGPGLHFAYVLVSNGLGGYTEKRIAVNTDNLGSRSESEASPRPYIAPPAPVPVGDTYRSSGLWGITNVNGIEHDVHAPDVSVYMLDNVTHATYPPTGPVKTDLRGDYLIPNLPPANAYTTFCQPPGQSAPTQCNAGLSFTDLPMPNVATTDYLSSAPSLDNTSALLAGTLTLQDGSPCGTLNEFFGVHVTGNATLLDSNGNPMATPVRMNELGDYSLVYNFLLPAPASVSLSCEGAPALVVPITQDELGAGEMNTSVLPGVSAPEVQSMSATLNGSTIASVNFVSPSPAPLPSDIVPRADAFLAEKGLDTRIGACQYYKAIGAVSGCDAAGNLIATITFTDWKRAVKIGPYAQRGVPTFFASYINKVDLNLARVHQSISYGPNQTAAVVCNHLGPPDFFNPPQAEIDTAVDNANHNKNLVACVAMDYMVSPGVNNDQPFVRFLIFGPSGELLPSVNLDGRREKFVPGTCVVCHGGDHYAGKFPEDGSGGASVGGHFLPYDAGNFEFSSKFGLRGQDQQQLIYFLNQNVLKAGPTPAEQALITGWYANQPGFRKVLNKSYIDPSWPDRATNPAAFNFYQDVYARSCRTCHVAMVEGFNFDHYQNITPGSFNFYREETPEVDIPITVCGGDFQIFRDHSMANSLVTFNRFWLSADPLANTAGDPNQPEELRTFLLTPTTGTFTCNPGQIP
;
A
#
# COMPACT_ATOMS: atom_id res chain seq x y z
N MET A 1 -47.38 -31.44 85.16
CA MET A 1 -47.01 -31.65 83.76
C MET A 1 -46.91 -30.29 83.08
N ARG A 2 -45.70 -29.83 82.72
CA ARG A 2 -45.46 -28.68 81.81
C ARG A 2 -43.95 -28.37 81.81
N TYR A 3 -43.32 -28.40 80.66
CA TYR A 3 -42.10 -27.64 80.40
C TYR A 3 -42.28 -26.83 79.10
N LYS A 4 -41.86 -25.57 79.19
CA LYS A 4 -42.06 -24.45 78.26
C LYS A 4 -41.15 -24.58 77.02
N PRO A 5 -41.56 -24.03 75.85
CA PRO A 5 -40.65 -23.82 74.73
C PRO A 5 -39.85 -22.51 74.92
N LEU A 6 -38.58 -22.56 74.53
CA LEU A 6 -37.66 -21.42 74.47
C LEU A 6 -37.81 -20.73 73.10
N VAL A 7 -38.14 -19.44 73.11
CA VAL A 7 -38.15 -18.59 71.92
C VAL A 7 -36.74 -18.04 71.73
N LEU A 8 -36.11 -18.34 70.59
CA LEU A 8 -34.87 -17.70 70.15
C LEU A 8 -35.19 -16.69 69.05
N THR A 9 -35.14 -15.41 69.36
CA THR A 9 -35.12 -14.31 68.38
C THR A 9 -33.69 -14.17 67.84
N VAL A 10 -33.46 -14.58 66.60
CA VAL A 10 -32.24 -14.23 65.84
C VAL A 10 -32.61 -13.07 64.90
N GLY A 11 -31.99 -11.92 65.14
CA GLY A 11 -32.21 -10.68 64.40
C GLY A 11 -31.74 -10.74 62.96
N ALA A 12 -32.35 -9.91 62.13
CA ALA A 12 -32.16 -9.76 60.70
C ALA A 12 -30.79 -9.13 60.30
N SER A 13 -29.69 -9.76 60.70
CA SER A 13 -28.32 -9.33 60.35
C SER A 13 -27.45 -10.42 59.72
N ALA A 14 -28.06 -11.43 59.10
CA ALA A 14 -27.35 -12.50 58.38
C ALA A 14 -27.85 -12.73 56.94
N CYS A 15 -28.79 -11.92 56.45
CA CYS A 15 -29.29 -12.00 55.06
C CYS A 15 -28.89 -10.79 54.18
N ALA A 16 -28.16 -9.81 54.75
CA ALA A 16 -27.62 -8.66 54.00
C ALA A 16 -26.11 -8.78 53.68
N LEU A 17 -25.43 -9.83 54.16
CA LEU A 17 -23.99 -10.05 53.97
C LEU A 17 -23.65 -11.17 52.98
N LEU A 18 -24.65 -11.82 52.38
CA LEU A 18 -24.49 -12.81 51.29
C LEU A 18 -25.07 -12.34 49.94
N SER A 19 -25.57 -11.10 49.89
CA SER A 19 -26.04 -10.44 48.65
C SER A 19 -25.04 -9.39 48.14
N ILE A 20 -23.89 -9.25 48.80
CA ILE A 20 -22.82 -8.31 48.45
C ILE A 20 -21.52 -9.11 48.32
N LEU A 21 -21.42 -9.99 47.31
CA LEU A 21 -20.18 -10.53 46.72
C LEU A 21 -20.49 -11.59 45.64
N SER A 22 -21.49 -11.30 44.80
CA SER A 22 -21.63 -11.95 43.49
C SER A 22 -21.79 -10.87 42.42
N LEU A 23 -20.88 -9.89 42.44
CA LEU A 23 -20.39 -9.38 41.17
C LEU A 23 -19.60 -10.54 40.55
N LYS A 24 -20.28 -11.35 39.73
CA LYS A 24 -19.63 -11.79 38.51
C LYS A 24 -19.27 -10.49 37.81
N ALA A 25 -18.03 -10.02 38.00
CA ALA A 25 -17.44 -9.13 37.04
C ALA A 25 -17.60 -9.86 35.71
N ALA A 26 -18.52 -9.39 34.87
CA ALA A 26 -18.39 -9.67 33.45
C ALA A 26 -16.99 -9.17 33.12
N TYR A 27 -16.06 -10.11 32.92
CA TYR A 27 -14.74 -9.75 32.41
C TYR A 27 -15.03 -9.08 31.07
N SER A 28 -14.94 -7.76 31.06
CA SER A 28 -15.03 -6.98 29.85
C SER A 28 -13.91 -7.51 28.95
N HIS A 29 -14.26 -8.12 27.81
CA HIS A 29 -13.34 -8.63 26.79
C HIS A 29 -12.59 -7.50 26.05
N HIS A 30 -12.41 -6.34 26.70
CA HIS A 30 -11.82 -5.14 26.14
C HIS A 30 -10.59 -4.76 26.97
N GLY A 31 -9.54 -4.31 26.29
CA GLY A 31 -8.35 -3.79 26.93
C GLY A 31 -8.61 -2.47 27.67
N PRO A 32 -7.57 -1.87 28.26
CA PRO A 32 -7.72 -0.61 28.98
C PRO A 32 -8.21 0.51 28.06
N THR A 33 -9.08 1.37 28.59
CA THR A 33 -9.53 2.58 27.92
C THR A 33 -8.57 3.73 28.21
N VAL A 34 -8.07 4.37 27.17
CA VAL A 34 -7.13 5.50 27.23
C VAL A 34 -7.78 6.76 26.66
N THR A 35 -7.34 7.91 27.15
CA THR A 35 -7.65 9.20 26.54
C THR A 35 -6.50 9.61 25.64
N VAL A 36 -6.80 9.84 24.37
CA VAL A 36 -5.85 10.37 23.39
C VAL A 36 -6.13 11.86 23.21
N SER A 37 -5.08 12.67 23.28
CA SER A 37 -5.15 14.13 23.16
C SER A 37 -4.11 14.65 22.18
N LEU A 38 -4.44 15.70 21.44
CA LEU A 38 -3.51 16.38 20.52
C LEU A 38 -3.47 17.89 20.75
N GLN A 39 -2.40 18.51 20.26
CA GLN A 39 -2.31 19.96 20.05
C GLN A 39 -2.18 20.22 18.55
N ALA A 40 -3.00 21.12 18.03
CA ALA A 40 -2.99 21.54 16.63
C ALA A 40 -3.22 23.04 16.51
N SER A 41 -2.73 23.65 15.43
CA SER A 41 -2.97 25.04 15.07
C SER A 41 -3.24 25.20 13.58
N ASP A 42 -3.91 26.28 13.21
CA ASP A 42 -4.12 26.70 11.82
C ASP A 42 -3.85 28.21 11.73
N THR A 43 -3.17 28.61 10.66
CA THR A 43 -2.87 30.02 10.34
C THR A 43 -3.84 30.61 9.33
N SER A 44 -4.70 29.78 8.74
CA SER A 44 -5.64 30.13 7.66
C SER A 44 -6.92 30.81 8.18
N GLY A 45 -7.17 30.77 9.49
CA GLY A 45 -8.35 31.33 10.13
C GLY A 45 -9.58 30.43 10.05
N GLY A 46 -9.41 29.18 9.62
CA GLY A 46 -10.46 28.17 9.56
C GLY A 46 -10.77 27.58 10.94
N THR A 47 -11.95 26.99 11.09
CA THR A 47 -12.27 26.19 12.29
C THR A 47 -11.69 24.80 12.11
N LEU A 48 -10.92 24.33 13.10
CA LEU A 48 -10.35 22.99 13.06
C LEU A 48 -11.42 21.93 13.31
N HIS A 49 -11.44 20.92 12.44
CA HIS A 49 -12.25 19.73 12.53
C HIS A 49 -11.38 18.48 12.65
N TYR A 50 -11.81 17.51 13.48
CA TYR A 50 -11.07 16.31 13.84
C TYR A 50 -11.86 15.06 13.48
N ARG A 51 -11.19 14.09 12.87
CA ARG A 51 -11.73 12.74 12.66
C ARG A 51 -10.75 11.74 13.25
N TRP A 52 -11.22 10.93 14.20
CA TRP A 52 -10.42 9.90 14.86
C TRP A 52 -10.72 8.52 14.30
N LYS A 53 -9.67 7.71 14.14
CA LYS A 53 -9.78 6.31 13.72
C LYS A 53 -8.65 5.48 14.32
N SER A 54 -8.85 4.19 14.51
CA SER A 54 -7.82 3.27 15.00
C SER A 54 -7.72 2.05 14.08
N THR A 55 -6.54 1.44 14.02
CA THR A 55 -6.31 0.19 13.29
C THR A 55 -7.09 -0.94 13.93
N ASP A 56 -7.09 -0.96 15.27
CA ASP A 56 -7.73 -1.95 16.11
C ASP A 56 -8.35 -1.32 17.38
N GLY A 57 -9.05 -2.13 18.17
CA GLY A 57 -9.86 -1.65 19.29
C GLY A 57 -11.04 -0.80 18.84
N THR A 58 -11.58 0.01 19.75
CA THR A 58 -12.74 0.89 19.46
C THR A 58 -12.46 2.30 19.93
N ILE A 59 -12.37 3.22 18.98
CA ILE A 59 -12.16 4.65 19.22
C ILE A 59 -13.46 5.43 19.01
N GLN A 60 -13.71 6.41 19.86
CA GLN A 60 -14.85 7.31 19.71
C GLN A 60 -14.58 8.27 18.55
N ILE A 61 -15.50 8.35 17.59
CA ILE A 61 -15.41 9.27 16.46
C ILE A 61 -16.04 10.59 16.90
N VAL A 62 -15.22 11.55 17.30
CA VAL A 62 -15.63 12.85 17.82
C VAL A 62 -14.87 13.98 17.13
N ASP A 63 -15.53 15.11 16.93
CA ASP A 63 -14.91 16.32 16.40
C ASP A 63 -14.31 17.15 17.55
N ALA A 64 -13.17 16.70 18.08
CA ALA A 64 -12.48 17.33 19.20
C ALA A 64 -10.99 16.98 19.23
N THR A 65 -10.19 17.81 19.92
CA THR A 65 -8.76 17.57 20.19
C THR A 65 -8.49 16.39 21.12
N THR A 66 -9.54 15.78 21.69
CA THR A 66 -9.44 14.63 22.58
C THR A 66 -10.47 13.57 22.20
N THR A 67 -10.09 12.30 22.32
CA THR A 67 -10.98 11.16 22.15
C THR A 67 -10.69 10.07 23.17
N THR A 68 -11.66 9.17 23.33
CA THR A 68 -11.53 7.96 24.15
C THR A 68 -11.31 6.76 23.24
N TRP A 69 -10.30 5.95 23.55
CA TRP A 69 -9.97 4.74 22.80
C TRP A 69 -9.90 3.55 23.74
N THR A 70 -10.73 2.54 23.47
CA THR A 70 -10.64 1.26 24.14
C THR A 70 -9.68 0.36 23.37
N LEU A 71 -8.49 0.16 23.94
CA LEU A 71 -7.45 -0.67 23.34
C LEU A 71 -7.93 -2.13 23.25
N PRO A 72 -7.52 -2.88 22.22
CA PRO A 72 -7.78 -4.31 22.20
C PRO A 72 -6.93 -5.03 23.25
N THR A 73 -7.26 -6.29 23.52
CA THR A 73 -6.52 -7.12 24.48
C THR A 73 -5.24 -7.66 23.87
N GLY A 74 -4.20 -7.91 24.69
CA GLY A 74 -2.95 -8.51 24.25
C GLY A 74 -1.79 -7.51 24.20
N PRO A 75 -0.55 -8.00 24.32
CA PRO A 75 0.66 -7.16 24.28
C PRO A 75 1.04 -6.81 22.84
N GLY A 76 1.40 -5.55 22.61
CA GLY A 76 1.97 -5.07 21.37
C GLY A 76 1.82 -3.57 21.19
N LEU A 77 1.85 -3.12 19.94
CA LEU A 77 1.63 -1.75 19.54
C LEU A 77 0.29 -1.63 18.84
N HIS A 78 -0.51 -0.69 19.33
CA HIS A 78 -1.80 -0.36 18.77
C HIS A 78 -1.75 1.07 18.23
N PHE A 79 -2.47 1.35 17.15
CA PHE A 79 -2.36 2.63 16.45
C PHE A 79 -3.68 3.38 16.42
N ALA A 80 -3.63 4.66 16.78
CA ALA A 80 -4.70 5.63 16.60
C ALA A 80 -4.22 6.75 15.67
N TYR A 81 -5.12 7.22 14.83
CA TYR A 81 -4.91 8.23 13.82
C TYR A 81 -5.92 9.37 14.01
N VAL A 82 -5.50 10.56 13.60
CA VAL A 82 -6.36 11.73 13.49
C VAL A 82 -6.14 12.39 12.13
N LEU A 83 -7.25 12.72 11.46
CA LEU A 83 -7.27 13.62 10.31
C LEU A 83 -7.82 14.97 10.78
N VAL A 84 -7.01 16.01 10.65
CA VAL A 84 -7.34 17.40 11.02
C VAL A 84 -7.58 18.21 9.75
N SER A 85 -8.69 18.92 9.68
CA SER A 85 -9.02 19.84 8.58
C SER A 85 -9.27 21.24 9.12
N ASN A 86 -8.98 22.29 8.36
CA ASN A 86 -9.42 23.66 8.67
C ASN A 86 -10.74 24.05 7.99
N GLY A 87 -11.36 23.14 7.24
CA GLY A 87 -12.59 23.39 6.47
C GLY A 87 -12.43 24.34 5.27
N LEU A 88 -11.19 24.75 4.98
CA LEU A 88 -10.82 25.65 3.88
C LEU A 88 -10.00 24.93 2.81
N GLY A 89 -9.88 23.60 2.88
CA GLY A 89 -9.08 22.79 1.96
C GLY A 89 -7.82 22.19 2.56
N GLY A 90 -7.34 22.68 3.72
CA GLY A 90 -6.11 22.19 4.34
C GLY A 90 -6.36 20.94 5.19
N TYR A 91 -5.56 19.89 5.01
CA TYR A 91 -5.67 18.61 5.73
C TYR A 91 -4.32 18.11 6.24
N THR A 92 -4.31 17.57 7.48
CA THR A 92 -3.14 16.93 8.07
C THR A 92 -3.52 15.63 8.78
N GLU A 93 -2.84 14.54 8.43
CA GLU A 93 -2.94 13.25 9.12
C GLU A 93 -1.76 13.06 10.08
N LYS A 94 -2.04 12.62 11.32
CA LYS A 94 -1.03 12.14 12.28
C LYS A 94 -1.48 10.88 12.99
N ARG A 95 -0.52 10.18 13.59
CA ARG A 95 -0.77 8.95 14.35
C ARG A 95 0.04 8.89 15.65
N ILE A 96 -0.46 8.08 16.56
CA ILE A 96 0.21 7.69 17.81
C ILE A 96 0.16 6.18 17.95
N ALA A 97 1.25 5.57 18.42
CA ALA A 97 1.25 4.16 18.83
C ALA A 97 1.27 4.04 20.35
N VAL A 98 0.41 3.22 20.92
CA VAL A 98 0.40 2.87 22.35
C VAL A 98 0.97 1.47 22.53
N ASN A 99 1.94 1.33 23.44
CA ASN A 99 2.53 0.03 23.79
C ASN A 99 1.77 -0.58 24.99
N THR A 100 1.24 -1.80 24.80
CA THR A 100 0.50 -2.57 25.80
C THR A 100 1.30 -3.74 26.40
N ASP A 101 2.58 -3.92 26.04
CA ASP A 101 3.42 -5.03 26.51
C ASP A 101 3.45 -5.17 28.04
N ASN A 102 3.36 -4.03 28.75
CA ASN A 102 3.41 -3.96 30.22
C ASN A 102 2.05 -3.66 30.87
N LEU A 103 0.94 -3.63 30.11
CA LEU A 103 -0.39 -3.28 30.61
C LEU A 103 -1.22 -4.50 31.08
N GLY A 104 -0.65 -5.71 31.04
CA GLY A 104 -1.21 -6.91 31.68
C GLY A 104 -2.46 -7.49 30.99
N SER A 105 -2.80 -7.06 29.77
CA SER A 105 -3.89 -7.64 28.99
C SER A 105 -3.46 -9.00 28.43
N ARG A 106 -4.17 -10.07 28.81
CA ARG A 106 -3.99 -11.38 28.14
C ARG A 106 -4.63 -11.34 26.77
N SER A 107 -3.94 -11.87 25.76
CA SER A 107 -4.53 -12.16 24.45
C SER A 107 -5.47 -13.36 24.62
N GLU A 108 -6.76 -13.08 24.77
CA GLU A 108 -7.79 -14.11 24.91
C GLU A 108 -8.97 -13.73 24.01
N SER A 109 -8.79 -13.92 22.70
CA SER A 109 -9.96 -14.18 21.86
C SER A 109 -10.44 -15.61 22.13
N GLU A 110 -11.19 -15.81 23.22
CA GLU A 110 -12.01 -17.00 23.48
C GLU A 110 -13.25 -17.07 22.57
N ALA A 111 -13.17 -16.49 21.37
CA ALA A 111 -14.23 -16.64 20.37
C ALA A 111 -14.40 -18.12 20.03
N SER A 112 -15.66 -18.55 19.86
CA SER A 112 -15.95 -19.90 19.40
C SER A 112 -15.21 -20.16 18.08
N PRO A 113 -14.51 -21.30 17.95
CA PRO A 113 -13.80 -21.66 16.73
C PRO A 113 -14.63 -21.43 15.48
N ARG A 114 -14.09 -20.67 14.52
CA ARG A 114 -14.71 -20.48 13.22
C ARG A 114 -13.98 -21.27 12.14
N PRO A 115 -14.70 -21.90 11.19
CA PRO A 115 -14.06 -22.52 10.05
C PRO A 115 -13.49 -21.44 9.13
N TYR A 116 -12.30 -21.70 8.59
CA TYR A 116 -11.67 -20.88 7.56
C TYR A 116 -11.69 -21.65 6.24
N ILE A 117 -12.76 -21.45 5.47
CA ILE A 117 -13.03 -22.16 4.21
C ILE A 117 -13.56 -21.12 3.23
N ALA A 118 -12.88 -20.96 2.09
CA ALA A 118 -13.35 -20.06 1.04
C ALA A 118 -14.70 -20.58 0.49
N PRO A 119 -15.73 -19.72 0.36
CA PRO A 119 -16.99 -20.13 -0.25
C PRO A 119 -16.78 -20.49 -1.72
N PRO A 120 -17.48 -21.50 -2.26
CA PRO A 120 -17.44 -21.81 -3.69
C PRO A 120 -17.79 -20.58 -4.54
N ALA A 121 -16.99 -20.33 -5.58
CA ALA A 121 -17.16 -19.19 -6.47
C ALA A 121 -16.89 -19.61 -7.92
N PRO A 122 -17.57 -19.00 -8.91
CA PRO A 122 -17.26 -19.22 -10.31
C PRO A 122 -15.79 -18.86 -10.60
N VAL A 123 -15.23 -19.51 -11.62
CA VAL A 123 -13.92 -19.15 -12.15
C VAL A 123 -14.04 -17.76 -12.77
N PRO A 124 -13.19 -16.78 -12.39
CA PRO A 124 -13.12 -15.50 -13.07
C PRO A 124 -12.89 -15.70 -14.57
N VAL A 125 -13.55 -14.89 -15.41
CA VAL A 125 -13.38 -14.91 -16.86
C VAL A 125 -12.55 -13.70 -17.24
N GLY A 126 -11.29 -13.92 -17.62
CA GLY A 126 -10.37 -12.84 -17.96
C GLY A 126 -9.75 -12.14 -16.76
N ASP A 127 -9.06 -11.04 -17.04
CA ASP A 127 -8.23 -10.31 -16.08
C ASP A 127 -8.63 -8.83 -15.97
N THR A 128 -8.04 -8.13 -15.00
CA THR A 128 -8.30 -6.71 -14.75
C THR A 128 -7.31 -5.84 -15.51
N TYR A 129 -7.81 -4.84 -16.23
CA TYR A 129 -7.02 -3.77 -16.82
C TYR A 129 -7.20 -2.49 -16.01
N ARG A 130 -6.10 -1.83 -15.66
CA ARG A 130 -6.05 -0.50 -15.05
C ARG A 130 -5.26 0.43 -15.95
N SER A 131 -5.75 1.64 -16.13
CA SER A 131 -5.03 2.74 -16.78
C SER A 131 -5.62 4.07 -16.27
N SER A 132 -5.07 5.19 -16.74
CA SER A 132 -5.45 6.55 -16.36
C SER A 132 -6.04 7.30 -17.55
N GLY A 133 -6.98 8.22 -17.29
CA GLY A 133 -7.51 9.13 -18.29
C GLY A 133 -6.73 10.43 -18.33
N LEU A 134 -5.86 10.61 -19.33
CA LEU A 134 -5.13 11.87 -19.54
C LEU A 134 -6.03 12.87 -20.27
N TRP A 135 -6.11 14.09 -19.74
CA TRP A 135 -6.85 15.15 -20.40
C TRP A 135 -6.18 16.50 -20.27
N GLY A 136 -5.13 16.70 -21.08
CA GLY A 136 -4.40 17.97 -21.13
C GLY A 136 -3.12 17.93 -20.33
N ILE A 137 -2.42 19.05 -20.40
CA ILE A 137 -1.09 19.24 -19.85
C ILE A 137 -1.08 20.59 -19.15
N THR A 138 -0.44 20.66 -18.00
CA THR A 138 -0.21 21.89 -17.23
C THR A 138 1.29 22.04 -16.96
N ASN A 139 1.68 23.15 -16.33
CA ASN A 139 3.05 23.34 -15.85
C ASN A 139 3.04 23.56 -14.34
N VAL A 140 3.82 22.74 -13.63
CA VAL A 140 4.06 22.87 -12.20
C VAL A 140 5.54 23.13 -11.99
N ASN A 141 5.88 24.26 -11.37
CA ASN A 141 7.26 24.67 -11.12
C ASN A 141 8.17 24.72 -12.38
N GLY A 142 7.59 24.99 -13.55
CA GLY A 142 8.31 25.05 -14.83
C GLY A 142 8.61 23.70 -15.47
N ILE A 143 7.97 22.63 -14.97
CA ILE A 143 8.00 21.29 -15.52
C ILE A 143 6.62 21.00 -16.10
N GLU A 144 6.60 20.48 -17.32
CA GLU A 144 5.38 19.98 -17.97
C GLU A 144 4.77 18.84 -17.14
N HIS A 145 3.46 18.80 -16.98
CA HIS A 145 2.76 17.87 -16.09
C HIS A 145 1.47 17.38 -16.74
N ASP A 146 1.39 16.07 -16.96
CA ASP A 146 0.19 15.39 -17.46
C ASP A 146 -1.00 15.48 -16.49
N VAL A 147 -2.15 15.97 -16.97
CA VAL A 147 -3.37 16.09 -16.14
C VAL A 147 -4.21 14.83 -16.22
N HIS A 148 -4.16 14.03 -15.15
CA HIS A 148 -5.01 12.85 -14.99
C HIS A 148 -6.40 13.27 -14.49
N ALA A 149 -7.38 13.25 -15.40
CA ALA A 149 -8.68 13.85 -15.16
C ALA A 149 -9.65 12.90 -14.44
N PRO A 150 -10.31 13.34 -13.35
CA PRO A 150 -11.41 12.60 -12.75
C PRO A 150 -12.67 12.59 -13.61
N ASP A 151 -13.59 11.67 -13.31
CA ASP A 151 -14.93 11.59 -13.91
C ASP A 151 -14.98 11.33 -15.43
N VAL A 152 -13.87 10.99 -16.06
CA VAL A 152 -13.82 10.57 -17.45
C VAL A 152 -14.55 9.23 -17.54
N SER A 153 -15.59 9.16 -18.37
CA SER A 153 -16.33 7.91 -18.58
C SER A 153 -15.55 7.03 -19.57
N VAL A 154 -15.27 5.78 -19.22
CA VAL A 154 -14.40 4.87 -19.99
C VAL A 154 -15.09 3.52 -20.20
N TYR A 155 -15.01 2.97 -21.40
CA TYR A 155 -15.32 1.57 -21.68
C TYR A 155 -14.40 1.02 -22.77
N MET A 156 -14.28 -0.30 -22.84
CA MET A 156 -13.51 -0.99 -23.87
C MET A 156 -14.43 -1.79 -24.80
N LEU A 157 -14.15 -1.75 -26.09
CA LEU A 157 -14.80 -2.56 -27.11
C LEU A 157 -13.85 -3.69 -27.53
N ASP A 158 -14.32 -4.93 -27.49
CA ASP A 158 -13.62 -6.08 -28.05
C ASP A 158 -13.75 -6.05 -29.58
N ASN A 159 -12.63 -5.96 -30.29
CA ASN A 159 -12.62 -5.83 -31.75
C ASN A 159 -12.95 -7.13 -32.48
N VAL A 160 -12.94 -8.26 -31.77
CA VAL A 160 -13.30 -9.58 -32.30
C VAL A 160 -14.78 -9.87 -32.06
N THR A 161 -15.27 -9.66 -30.85
CA THR A 161 -16.66 -10.02 -30.48
C THR A 161 -17.65 -8.87 -30.55
N HIS A 162 -17.15 -7.63 -30.61
CA HIS A 162 -17.92 -6.39 -30.48
C HIS A 162 -18.66 -6.23 -29.15
N ALA A 163 -18.27 -6.99 -28.13
CA ALA A 163 -18.77 -6.82 -26.77
C ALA A 163 -18.11 -5.61 -26.09
N THR A 164 -18.86 -4.93 -25.22
CA THR A 164 -18.35 -3.81 -24.42
C THR A 164 -18.03 -4.25 -22.99
N TYR A 165 -16.97 -3.69 -22.42
CA TYR A 165 -16.51 -3.97 -21.07
C TYR A 165 -16.40 -2.67 -20.25
N PRO A 166 -17.05 -2.61 -19.07
CA PRO A 166 -18.01 -3.58 -18.56
C PRO A 166 -19.29 -3.70 -19.41
N PRO A 167 -19.99 -4.86 -19.39
CA PRO A 167 -21.26 -5.03 -20.09
C PRO A 167 -22.39 -4.16 -19.50
N THR A 168 -22.19 -3.63 -18.29
CA THR A 168 -23.13 -2.74 -17.60
C THR A 168 -23.03 -1.27 -18.04
N GLY A 169 -22.08 -0.94 -18.93
CA GLY A 169 -21.80 0.43 -19.35
C GLY A 169 -20.45 0.94 -18.83
N PRO A 170 -20.09 2.19 -19.19
CA PRO A 170 -18.78 2.76 -18.87
C PRO A 170 -18.55 2.92 -17.37
N VAL A 171 -17.31 2.75 -16.95
CA VAL A 171 -16.82 3.13 -15.63
C VAL A 171 -16.40 4.61 -15.66
N LYS A 172 -16.09 5.18 -14.49
CA LYS A 172 -15.50 6.51 -14.40
C LYS A 172 -14.08 6.43 -13.84
N THR A 173 -13.22 7.34 -14.30
CA THR A 173 -11.97 7.60 -13.60
C THR A 173 -12.23 8.14 -12.19
N ASP A 174 -11.41 7.70 -11.24
CA ASP A 174 -11.46 8.15 -9.86
C ASP A 174 -10.78 9.52 -9.68
N LEU A 175 -10.60 9.98 -8.44
CA LEU A 175 -9.96 11.26 -8.15
C LEU A 175 -8.44 11.28 -8.43
N ARG A 176 -7.82 10.14 -8.75
CA ARG A 176 -6.46 10.04 -9.28
C ARG A 176 -6.42 10.05 -10.80
N GLY A 177 -7.60 10.03 -11.43
CA GLY A 177 -7.75 9.84 -12.86
C GLY A 177 -7.62 8.38 -13.31
N ASP A 178 -7.59 7.42 -12.37
CA ASP A 178 -7.46 5.99 -12.69
C ASP A 178 -8.81 5.35 -12.97
N TYR A 179 -8.87 4.41 -13.91
CA TYR A 179 -10.03 3.56 -14.17
C TYR A 179 -9.63 2.09 -14.19
N LEU A 180 -10.60 1.22 -13.88
CA LEU A 180 -10.45 -0.23 -13.89
C LEU A 180 -11.52 -0.88 -14.76
N ILE A 181 -11.12 -1.79 -15.64
CA ILE A 181 -12.00 -2.63 -16.46
C ILE A 181 -11.76 -4.10 -16.07
N PRO A 182 -12.66 -4.72 -15.30
CA PRO A 182 -12.51 -6.10 -14.87
C PRO A 182 -12.98 -7.09 -15.94
N ASN A 183 -12.57 -8.35 -15.80
CA ASN A 183 -13.05 -9.51 -16.58
C ASN A 183 -12.84 -9.36 -18.10
N LEU A 184 -11.69 -8.82 -18.51
CA LEU A 184 -11.33 -8.74 -19.93
C LEU A 184 -10.73 -10.06 -20.40
N PRO A 185 -11.33 -10.74 -21.39
CA PRO A 185 -10.74 -11.92 -21.98
C PRO A 185 -9.31 -11.67 -22.50
N PRO A 186 -8.37 -12.59 -22.24
CA PRO A 186 -7.02 -12.48 -22.78
C PRO A 186 -6.97 -12.68 -24.29
N ALA A 187 -5.86 -12.24 -24.89
CA ALA A 187 -5.50 -12.39 -26.31
C ALA A 187 -6.44 -11.71 -27.32
N ASN A 188 -7.47 -11.00 -26.85
CA ASN A 188 -8.29 -10.14 -27.70
C ASN A 188 -7.63 -8.76 -27.86
N ALA A 189 -7.93 -8.13 -28.99
CA ALA A 189 -7.62 -6.75 -29.30
C ALA A 189 -8.80 -5.87 -28.85
N TYR A 190 -8.51 -4.79 -28.12
CA TYR A 190 -9.54 -3.87 -27.63
C TYR A 190 -9.31 -2.44 -28.10
N THR A 191 -10.40 -1.73 -28.33
CA THR A 191 -10.41 -0.27 -28.51
C THR A 191 -11.02 0.40 -27.28
N THR A 192 -10.30 1.33 -26.67
CA THR A 192 -10.76 2.09 -25.50
C THR A 192 -11.44 3.38 -25.95
N PHE A 193 -12.61 3.66 -25.36
CA PHE A 193 -13.37 4.88 -25.59
C PHE A 193 -13.49 5.68 -24.29
N CYS A 194 -13.22 6.98 -24.37
CA CYS A 194 -13.27 7.90 -23.25
C CYS A 194 -14.21 9.06 -23.56
N GLN A 195 -14.93 9.53 -22.54
CA GLN A 195 -15.75 10.74 -22.60
C GLN A 195 -15.47 11.59 -21.36
N PRO A 196 -14.58 12.60 -21.47
CA PRO A 196 -14.36 13.57 -20.41
C PRO A 196 -15.63 14.38 -20.08
N PRO A 197 -15.76 14.91 -18.85
CA PRO A 197 -16.82 15.84 -18.51
C PRO A 197 -16.88 17.01 -19.51
N GLY A 198 -18.09 17.33 -19.99
CA GLY A 198 -18.32 18.41 -20.94
C GLY A 198 -18.17 18.04 -22.43
N GLN A 199 -17.64 16.86 -22.77
CA GLN A 199 -17.70 16.36 -24.15
C GLN A 199 -19.08 15.79 -24.51
N SER A 200 -19.47 15.99 -25.77
CA SER A 200 -20.78 15.59 -26.28
C SER A 200 -20.91 14.08 -26.56
N ALA A 201 -19.81 13.41 -26.90
CA ALA A 201 -19.77 12.00 -27.26
C ALA A 201 -18.42 11.36 -26.86
N PRO A 202 -18.38 10.04 -26.61
CA PRO A 202 -17.13 9.34 -26.40
C PRO A 202 -16.28 9.32 -27.66
N THR A 203 -14.96 9.46 -27.49
CA THR A 203 -13.96 9.34 -28.55
C THR A 203 -13.01 8.19 -28.24
N GLN A 204 -12.37 7.64 -29.28
CA GLN A 204 -11.32 6.66 -29.10
C GLN A 204 -10.14 7.33 -28.36
N CYS A 205 -9.68 6.72 -27.28
CA CYS A 205 -8.68 7.32 -26.39
C CYS A 205 -7.45 6.44 -26.13
N ASN A 206 -7.28 5.36 -26.87
CA ASN A 206 -5.99 4.66 -26.91
C ASN A 206 -4.97 5.37 -27.82
N ALA A 207 -5.26 6.58 -28.33
CA ALA A 207 -4.44 7.31 -29.30
C ALA A 207 -3.07 7.80 -28.76
N GLY A 208 -2.82 7.66 -27.45
CA GLY A 208 -1.48 7.85 -26.86
C GLY A 208 -0.55 6.64 -27.01
N LEU A 209 -1.09 5.49 -27.42
CA LEU A 209 -0.35 4.25 -27.64
C LEU A 209 0.06 4.14 -29.10
N SER A 210 1.23 3.57 -29.38
CA SER A 210 1.66 3.28 -30.76
C SER A 210 0.82 2.18 -31.45
N PHE A 211 -0.21 1.68 -30.77
CA PHE A 211 -1.09 0.63 -31.23
C PHE A 211 -2.53 1.13 -31.37
N THR A 212 -3.17 0.80 -32.49
CA THR A 212 -4.61 1.06 -32.71
C THR A 212 -5.50 0.18 -31.83
N ASP A 213 -4.95 -0.93 -31.31
CA ASP A 213 -5.63 -1.96 -30.51
C ASP A 213 -4.75 -2.39 -29.32
N LEU A 214 -5.37 -2.60 -28.16
CA LEU A 214 -4.72 -3.10 -26.94
C LEU A 214 -4.77 -4.63 -26.87
N PRO A 215 -3.64 -5.36 -26.94
CA PRO A 215 -3.61 -6.79 -26.71
C PRO A 215 -3.64 -7.11 -25.20
N MET A 216 -4.68 -7.80 -24.73
CA MET A 216 -4.76 -8.15 -23.31
C MET A 216 -3.92 -9.39 -22.97
N PRO A 217 -2.98 -9.33 -22.02
CA PRO A 217 -2.25 -10.50 -21.55
C PRO A 217 -3.13 -11.40 -20.68
N ASN A 218 -2.62 -12.59 -20.34
CA ASN A 218 -3.30 -13.56 -19.47
C ASN A 218 -3.15 -13.25 -17.96
N VAL A 219 -2.89 -11.98 -17.63
CA VAL A 219 -2.63 -11.49 -16.29
C VAL A 219 -3.16 -10.06 -16.19
N ALA A 220 -3.43 -9.61 -14.97
CA ALA A 220 -3.86 -8.25 -14.70
C ALA A 220 -2.76 -7.25 -15.07
N THR A 221 -3.17 -6.16 -15.72
CA THR A 221 -2.26 -5.16 -16.27
C THR A 221 -2.59 -3.80 -15.69
N THR A 222 -1.55 -3.10 -15.25
CA THR A 222 -1.59 -1.65 -15.06
C THR A 222 -0.80 -1.04 -16.20
N ASP A 223 -1.50 -0.35 -17.10
CA ASP A 223 -0.89 0.43 -18.16
C ASP A 223 -0.73 1.87 -17.69
N TYR A 224 0.51 2.35 -17.74
CA TYR A 224 0.89 3.69 -17.33
C TYR A 224 0.89 4.66 -18.51
N LEU A 225 0.71 4.15 -19.73
CA LEU A 225 0.43 5.01 -20.85
C LEU A 225 -1.03 5.43 -20.75
N SER A 226 -1.22 6.71 -20.46
CA SER A 226 -2.54 7.25 -20.18
C SER A 226 -3.40 7.29 -21.45
N SER A 227 -4.68 6.94 -21.29
CA SER A 227 -5.66 7.05 -22.35
C SER A 227 -6.05 8.50 -22.58
N ALA A 228 -5.68 9.05 -23.74
CA ALA A 228 -5.94 10.44 -24.13
C ALA A 228 -7.06 10.51 -25.18
N PRO A 229 -8.24 11.07 -24.86
CA PRO A 229 -9.31 11.28 -25.84
C PRO A 229 -8.87 12.19 -26.98
N SER A 230 -9.51 12.09 -28.15
CA SER A 230 -9.38 13.12 -29.18
C SER A 230 -10.32 14.29 -28.88
N LEU A 231 -9.89 15.51 -29.19
CA LEU A 231 -10.81 16.65 -29.30
C LEU A 231 -11.62 16.57 -30.61
N ASP A 232 -12.85 17.06 -30.58
CA ASP A 232 -13.63 17.27 -31.81
C ASP A 232 -13.15 18.54 -32.55
N ASN A 233 -13.65 18.76 -33.77
CA ASN A 233 -13.25 19.90 -34.60
C ASN A 233 -13.80 21.26 -34.12
N THR A 234 -14.37 21.34 -32.92
CA THR A 234 -15.00 22.56 -32.36
C THR A 234 -14.61 22.85 -30.92
N SER A 235 -13.95 21.91 -30.26
CA SER A 235 -13.58 21.96 -28.85
C SER A 235 -12.09 22.26 -28.69
N ALA A 236 -11.78 23.07 -27.68
CA ALA A 236 -10.44 23.35 -27.19
C ALA A 236 -10.37 22.99 -25.70
N LEU A 237 -9.16 22.77 -25.23
CA LEU A 237 -8.85 22.36 -23.86
C LEU A 237 -8.10 23.48 -23.15
N LEU A 238 -8.39 23.67 -21.87
CA LEU A 238 -7.64 24.53 -20.97
C LEU A 238 -7.40 23.77 -19.66
N ALA A 239 -6.14 23.49 -19.35
CA ALA A 239 -5.75 22.78 -18.14
C ALA A 239 -5.00 23.70 -17.15
N GLY A 240 -4.97 23.32 -15.87
CA GLY A 240 -4.25 24.08 -14.84
C GLY A 240 -4.23 23.34 -13.51
N THR A 241 -3.52 23.91 -12.54
CA THR A 241 -3.39 23.33 -11.19
C THR A 241 -3.78 24.35 -10.12
N LEU A 242 -4.46 23.90 -9.05
CA LEU A 242 -4.69 24.68 -7.84
C LEU A 242 -3.92 24.08 -6.66
N THR A 243 -3.07 24.88 -6.03
CA THR A 243 -2.43 24.55 -4.75
C THR A 243 -2.84 25.52 -3.66
N LEU A 244 -2.71 25.09 -2.41
CA LEU A 244 -2.76 25.94 -1.23
C LEU A 244 -1.48 26.76 -1.11
N GLN A 245 -1.45 27.75 -0.21
CA GLN A 245 -0.30 28.62 -0.02
C GLN A 245 1.00 27.88 0.37
N ASP A 246 0.89 26.72 1.01
CA ASP A 246 2.02 25.87 1.39
C ASP A 246 2.40 24.84 0.32
N GLY A 247 1.77 24.90 -0.85
CA GLY A 247 1.98 23.98 -1.97
C GLY A 247 1.17 22.68 -1.88
N SER A 248 0.47 22.41 -0.78
CA SER A 248 -0.38 21.22 -0.67
C SER A 248 -1.61 21.32 -1.58
N PRO A 249 -2.19 20.20 -2.06
CA PRO A 249 -3.40 20.24 -2.86
C PRO A 249 -4.61 20.69 -2.03
N CYS A 250 -5.62 21.24 -2.71
CA CYS A 250 -6.91 21.47 -2.08
C CYS A 250 -7.60 20.14 -1.73
N GLY A 251 -7.71 19.84 -0.43
CA GLY A 251 -8.42 18.66 0.06
C GLY A 251 -7.51 17.48 0.40
N THR A 252 -8.08 16.28 0.40
CA THR A 252 -7.33 15.03 0.63
C THR A 252 -8.08 13.84 0.05
N LEU A 253 -7.33 12.88 -0.49
CA LEU A 253 -7.80 11.52 -0.76
C LEU A 253 -7.24 10.59 0.32
N ASN A 254 -8.10 10.02 1.16
CA ASN A 254 -7.71 9.19 2.29
C ASN A 254 -8.68 8.02 2.51
N GLU A 255 -8.32 6.86 1.97
CA GLU A 255 -9.12 5.63 2.08
C GLU A 255 -9.26 5.13 3.52
N PHE A 256 -8.25 5.36 4.36
CA PHE A 256 -8.34 4.92 5.75
C PHE A 256 -9.45 5.65 6.47
N PHE A 257 -9.60 6.96 6.29
CA PHE A 257 -10.70 7.73 6.87
C PHE A 257 -11.99 7.73 6.03
N GLY A 258 -11.93 7.27 4.77
CA GLY A 258 -13.05 7.39 3.83
C GLY A 258 -13.34 8.85 3.46
N VAL A 259 -12.29 9.66 3.32
CA VAL A 259 -12.39 11.09 3.04
C VAL A 259 -11.81 11.36 1.67
N HIS A 260 -12.67 11.82 0.76
CA HIS A 260 -12.34 12.06 -0.64
C HIS A 260 -12.80 13.47 -1.00
N VAL A 261 -11.90 14.44 -0.85
CA VAL A 261 -12.19 15.86 -1.06
C VAL A 261 -11.15 16.42 -2.01
N THR A 262 -11.61 17.09 -3.06
CA THR A 262 -10.80 17.88 -3.99
C THR A 262 -11.52 19.19 -4.31
N GLY A 263 -10.81 20.15 -4.89
CA GLY A 263 -11.41 21.41 -5.37
C GLY A 263 -12.24 21.24 -6.64
N ASN A 264 -12.89 22.32 -7.07
CA ASN A 264 -13.57 22.40 -8.37
C ASN A 264 -13.12 23.60 -9.18
N ALA A 265 -13.07 23.44 -10.51
CA ALA A 265 -12.79 24.51 -11.47
C ALA A 265 -14.01 24.78 -12.35
N THR A 266 -14.29 26.06 -12.62
CA THR A 266 -15.41 26.49 -13.48
C THR A 266 -14.94 27.54 -14.46
N LEU A 267 -15.19 27.33 -15.75
CA LEU A 267 -14.90 28.30 -16.79
C LEU A 267 -15.95 29.42 -16.82
N LEU A 268 -15.52 30.68 -16.88
CA LEU A 268 -16.40 31.86 -16.84
C LEU A 268 -16.26 32.75 -18.09
N ASP A 269 -17.37 33.36 -18.51
CA ASP A 269 -17.41 34.38 -19.54
C ASP A 269 -16.94 35.76 -19.02
N SER A 270 -16.91 36.78 -19.89
CA SER A 270 -16.50 38.15 -19.53
C SER A 270 -17.45 38.88 -18.57
N ASN A 271 -18.66 38.35 -18.36
CA ASN A 271 -19.62 38.84 -17.39
C ASN A 271 -19.57 38.07 -16.07
N GLY A 272 -18.69 37.07 -15.94
CA GLY A 272 -18.57 36.19 -14.78
C GLY A 272 -19.61 35.06 -14.73
N ASN A 273 -20.31 34.77 -15.84
CA ASN A 273 -21.27 33.66 -15.89
C ASN A 273 -20.55 32.33 -16.20
N PRO A 274 -20.99 31.20 -15.61
CA PRO A 274 -20.45 29.89 -15.94
C PRO A 274 -20.72 29.52 -17.41
N MET A 275 -19.67 29.09 -18.11
CA MET A 275 -19.76 28.59 -19.48
C MET A 275 -19.97 27.07 -19.55
N ALA A 276 -19.65 26.35 -18.47
CA ALA A 276 -19.81 24.91 -18.35
C ALA A 276 -20.12 24.53 -16.89
N THR A 277 -20.49 23.27 -16.68
CA THR A 277 -20.60 22.69 -15.33
C THR A 277 -19.22 22.64 -14.67
N PRO A 278 -19.10 22.90 -13.36
CA PRO A 278 -17.83 22.75 -12.66
C PRO A 278 -17.26 21.33 -12.84
N VAL A 279 -15.95 21.24 -13.03
CA VAL A 279 -15.20 19.98 -13.04
C VAL A 279 -14.50 19.79 -11.71
N ARG A 280 -14.38 18.54 -11.26
CA ARG A 280 -13.59 18.20 -10.08
C ARG A 280 -12.11 18.20 -10.42
N MET A 281 -11.30 18.70 -9.49
CA MET A 281 -9.85 18.55 -9.55
C MET A 281 -9.45 17.13 -9.14
N ASN A 282 -8.30 16.66 -9.61
CA ASN A 282 -7.69 15.41 -9.15
C ASN A 282 -7.03 15.59 -7.77
N GLU A 283 -6.40 14.52 -7.25
CA GLU A 283 -5.75 14.52 -5.93
C GLU A 283 -4.56 15.50 -5.81
N LEU A 284 -3.98 15.95 -6.93
CA LEU A 284 -2.90 16.91 -6.99
C LEU A 284 -3.39 18.36 -7.16
N GLY A 285 -4.70 18.55 -7.38
CA GLY A 285 -5.30 19.86 -7.63
C GLY A 285 -5.39 20.24 -9.12
N ASP A 286 -5.09 19.32 -10.03
CA ASP A 286 -5.16 19.56 -11.47
C ASP A 286 -6.59 19.48 -11.98
N TYR A 287 -6.89 20.26 -13.00
CA TYR A 287 -8.19 20.30 -13.67
C TYR A 287 -8.05 20.52 -15.17
N SER A 288 -9.09 20.09 -15.89
CA SER A 288 -9.17 20.19 -17.34
C SER A 288 -10.55 20.68 -17.76
N LEU A 289 -10.59 21.80 -18.47
CA LEU A 289 -11.81 22.48 -18.89
C LEU A 289 -11.92 22.45 -20.42
N VAL A 290 -13.05 21.95 -20.91
CA VAL A 290 -13.36 21.94 -22.34
C VAL A 290 -14.24 23.14 -22.68
N TYR A 291 -13.94 23.83 -23.78
CA TYR A 291 -14.76 24.92 -24.29
C TYR A 291 -14.85 24.88 -25.82
N ASN A 292 -15.90 25.49 -26.37
CA ASN A 292 -16.07 25.58 -27.81
C ASN A 292 -15.38 26.84 -28.34
N PHE A 293 -14.33 26.67 -29.17
CA PHE A 293 -13.54 27.80 -29.67
C PHE A 293 -14.26 28.64 -30.74
N LEU A 294 -15.45 28.21 -31.20
CA LEU A 294 -16.34 28.97 -32.07
C LEU A 294 -17.28 29.91 -31.29
N LEU A 295 -17.35 29.78 -29.96
CA LEU A 295 -18.10 30.67 -29.07
C LEU A 295 -17.18 31.76 -28.51
N PRO A 296 -17.72 32.84 -27.88
CA PRO A 296 -16.89 33.84 -27.22
C PRO A 296 -15.87 33.20 -26.27
N ALA A 297 -14.62 33.65 -26.36
CA ALA A 297 -13.54 33.11 -25.56
C ALA A 297 -13.82 33.26 -24.05
N PRO A 298 -13.44 32.28 -23.23
CA PRO A 298 -13.57 32.39 -21.80
C PRO A 298 -12.66 33.51 -21.27
N ALA A 299 -13.09 34.16 -20.19
CA ALA A 299 -12.38 35.30 -19.62
C ALA A 299 -11.63 34.95 -18.33
N SER A 300 -12.14 33.99 -17.55
CA SER A 300 -11.52 33.58 -16.29
C SER A 300 -11.89 32.15 -15.90
N VAL A 301 -11.13 31.57 -14.98
CA VAL A 301 -11.48 30.33 -14.29
C VAL A 301 -11.76 30.65 -12.82
N SER A 302 -12.88 30.16 -12.30
CA SER A 302 -13.16 30.16 -10.87
C SER A 302 -12.75 28.84 -10.24
N LEU A 303 -11.83 28.92 -9.29
CA LEU A 303 -11.27 27.80 -8.54
C LEU A 303 -11.83 27.84 -7.12
N SER A 304 -12.49 26.76 -6.71
CA SER A 304 -13.16 26.66 -5.40
C SER A 304 -12.57 25.52 -4.59
N CYS A 305 -12.40 25.77 -3.29
CA CYS A 305 -11.80 24.84 -2.35
C CYS A 305 -12.56 24.86 -1.02
N GLU A 306 -13.43 23.86 -0.81
CA GLU A 306 -14.30 23.76 0.37
C GLU A 306 -14.94 25.11 0.78
N GLY A 307 -14.73 25.57 2.03
CA GLY A 307 -15.23 26.84 2.56
C GLY A 307 -14.35 28.05 2.28
N ALA A 308 -13.23 27.90 1.56
CA ALA A 308 -12.37 29.02 1.21
C ALA A 308 -13.02 29.94 0.16
N PRO A 309 -12.73 31.25 0.17
CA PRO A 309 -13.14 32.14 -0.90
C PRO A 309 -12.65 31.63 -2.26
N ALA A 310 -13.54 31.57 -3.24
CA ALA A 310 -13.15 31.14 -4.59
C ALA A 310 -12.12 32.10 -5.20
N LEU A 311 -11.08 31.55 -5.80
CA LEU A 311 -10.07 32.28 -6.54
C LEU A 311 -10.52 32.42 -8.00
N VAL A 312 -10.63 33.64 -8.51
CA VAL A 312 -10.95 33.90 -9.91
C VAL A 312 -9.67 34.31 -10.64
N VAL A 313 -9.21 33.47 -11.54
CA VAL A 313 -7.96 33.64 -12.29
C VAL A 313 -8.30 34.11 -13.70
N PRO A 314 -7.89 35.32 -14.12
CA PRO A 314 -8.11 35.78 -15.48
C PRO A 314 -7.29 34.92 -16.46
N ILE A 315 -7.85 34.63 -17.64
CA ILE A 315 -7.14 33.88 -18.69
C ILE A 315 -6.53 34.87 -19.68
N THR A 316 -5.24 34.74 -19.94
CA THR A 316 -4.51 35.50 -20.95
C THR A 316 -4.67 34.90 -22.34
N GLN A 317 -4.34 35.67 -23.39
CA GLN A 317 -4.38 35.15 -24.77
C GLN A 317 -3.32 34.07 -25.00
N ASP A 318 -2.17 34.17 -24.33
CA ASP A 318 -1.08 33.19 -24.46
C ASP A 318 -1.50 31.85 -23.81
N GLU A 319 -2.10 31.87 -22.62
CA GLU A 319 -2.67 30.68 -21.95
C GLU A 319 -3.78 30.03 -22.77
N LEU A 320 -4.67 30.82 -23.39
CA LEU A 320 -5.68 30.29 -24.32
C LEU A 320 -5.06 29.63 -25.56
N GLY A 321 -3.99 30.20 -26.08
CA GLY A 321 -3.27 29.67 -27.23
C GLY A 321 -2.49 28.40 -26.91
N ALA A 322 -1.94 28.31 -25.69
CA ALA A 322 -1.22 27.14 -25.20
C ALA A 322 -2.16 26.02 -24.70
N GLY A 323 -3.35 26.37 -24.22
CA GLY A 323 -4.30 25.44 -23.61
C GLY A 323 -3.93 25.07 -22.16
N GLU A 324 -3.15 25.91 -21.47
CA GLU A 324 -2.67 25.67 -20.11
C GLU A 324 -2.59 26.98 -19.29
N MET A 325 -2.81 26.92 -17.97
CA MET A 325 -2.86 28.05 -17.03
C MET A 325 -1.83 27.97 -15.89
N ASN A 326 -0.80 27.11 -16.01
CA ASN A 326 0.19 26.86 -14.96
C ASN A 326 -0.46 26.55 -13.59
N THR A 327 0.31 26.76 -12.51
CA THR A 327 -0.16 26.61 -11.12
C THR A 327 -0.72 27.92 -10.58
N SER A 328 -1.96 27.88 -10.10
CA SER A 328 -2.61 28.93 -9.32
C SER A 328 -2.53 28.62 -7.82
N VAL A 329 -2.17 29.62 -7.01
CA VAL A 329 -2.03 29.46 -5.56
C VAL A 329 -3.19 30.14 -4.85
N LEU A 330 -3.90 29.39 -3.99
CA LEU A 330 -4.94 29.93 -3.10
C LEU A 330 -4.28 30.65 -1.91
N PRO A 331 -4.33 31.98 -1.83
CA PRO A 331 -3.61 32.72 -0.79
C PRO A 331 -4.31 32.61 0.57
N GLY A 332 -3.53 32.57 1.64
CA GLY A 332 -4.03 32.61 3.01
C GLY A 332 -4.59 31.29 3.53
N VAL A 333 -4.42 30.18 2.79
CA VAL A 333 -4.85 28.85 3.20
C VAL A 333 -3.66 27.90 3.17
N SER A 334 -3.44 27.16 4.25
CA SER A 334 -2.41 26.11 4.37
C SER A 334 -2.97 24.92 5.14
N ALA A 335 -2.30 23.77 5.10
CA ALA A 335 -2.64 22.63 5.92
C ALA A 335 -2.47 22.95 7.42
N PRO A 336 -3.37 22.48 8.30
CA PRO A 336 -3.20 22.59 9.74
C PRO A 336 -1.91 21.93 10.22
N GLU A 337 -1.29 22.45 11.28
CA GLU A 337 -0.16 21.79 11.93
C GLU A 337 -0.63 21.05 13.18
N VAL A 338 -0.22 19.79 13.34
CA VAL A 338 -0.37 19.04 14.59
C VAL A 338 1.00 19.04 15.27
N GLN A 339 1.13 19.64 16.46
CA GLN A 339 2.40 19.77 17.16
C GLN A 339 2.71 18.61 18.10
N SER A 340 1.70 17.98 18.69
CA SER A 340 1.90 16.84 19.57
C SER A 340 0.67 15.95 19.70
N MET A 341 0.91 14.68 20.03
CA MET A 341 -0.11 13.71 20.43
C MET A 341 0.36 13.01 21.71
N SER A 342 -0.59 12.66 22.58
CA SER A 342 -0.32 11.93 23.82
C SER A 342 -1.46 10.98 24.14
N ALA A 343 -1.15 9.88 24.84
CA ALA A 343 -2.13 8.95 25.37
C ALA A 343 -1.98 8.87 26.90
N THR A 344 -3.11 8.87 27.61
CA THR A 344 -3.14 8.77 29.07
C THR A 344 -4.09 7.68 29.54
N LEU A 345 -3.68 6.95 30.58
CA LEU A 345 -4.50 5.98 31.29
C LEU A 345 -4.69 6.47 32.72
N ASN A 346 -5.95 6.68 33.14
CA ASN A 346 -6.28 7.24 34.46
C ASN A 346 -5.56 8.58 34.75
N GLY A 347 -5.35 9.41 33.73
CA GLY A 347 -4.67 10.70 33.83
C GLY A 347 -3.14 10.64 33.79
N SER A 348 -2.54 9.45 33.79
CA SER A 348 -1.09 9.27 33.66
C SER A 348 -0.69 8.96 32.22
N THR A 349 0.31 9.66 31.69
CA THR A 349 0.87 9.37 30.36
C THR A 349 1.41 7.94 30.32
N ILE A 350 1.05 7.19 29.29
CA ILE A 350 1.52 5.82 29.06
C ILE A 350 2.60 5.79 27.98
N ALA A 351 3.33 4.68 27.90
CA ALA A 351 4.35 4.47 26.86
C ALA A 351 3.70 4.56 25.48
N SER A 352 4.05 5.62 24.74
CA SER A 352 3.56 5.86 23.40
C SER A 352 4.69 6.35 22.50
N VAL A 353 4.68 5.91 21.24
CA VAL A 353 5.53 6.47 20.20
C VAL A 353 4.75 7.59 19.51
N ASN A 354 5.29 8.81 19.60
CA ASN A 354 4.73 9.98 18.94
C ASN A 354 5.46 10.19 17.60
N PHE A 355 4.70 10.16 16.50
CA PHE A 355 5.22 10.33 15.13
C PHE A 355 5.06 11.77 14.60
N VAL A 356 4.86 12.74 15.50
CA VAL A 356 4.59 14.14 15.13
C VAL A 356 5.88 14.93 14.85
N SER A 357 7.03 14.50 15.37
CA SER A 357 8.30 15.15 15.05
C SER A 357 8.85 14.63 13.72
N PRO A 358 9.28 15.51 12.78
CA PRO A 358 10.04 15.07 11.63
C PRO A 358 11.32 14.35 12.09
N SER A 359 11.79 13.42 11.25
CA SER A 359 13.13 12.85 11.40
C SER A 359 14.14 14.00 11.58
N PRO A 360 15.16 13.88 12.45
CA PRO A 360 16.14 14.95 12.68
C PRO A 360 16.87 15.43 11.41
N ALA A 361 16.86 14.60 10.36
CA ALA A 361 17.32 14.95 9.02
C ALA A 361 16.23 14.56 7.98
N PRO A 362 16.03 15.38 6.92
CA PRO A 362 15.16 15.02 5.80
C PRO A 362 15.60 13.68 5.19
N LEU A 363 14.64 12.80 4.94
CA LEU A 363 14.87 11.55 4.21
C LEU A 363 14.58 11.74 2.73
N PRO A 364 15.23 10.98 1.82
CA PRO A 364 14.93 11.04 0.39
C PRO A 364 13.43 10.92 0.09
N SER A 365 12.72 10.04 0.80
CA SER A 365 11.28 9.85 0.60
C SER A 365 10.44 11.10 0.88
N ASP A 366 10.94 12.05 1.68
CA ASP A 366 10.17 13.25 2.09
C ASP A 366 9.81 14.14 0.89
N ILE A 367 10.48 13.98 -0.25
CA ILE A 367 10.13 14.64 -1.51
C ILE A 367 8.84 14.10 -2.13
N VAL A 368 8.43 12.87 -1.79
CA VAL A 368 7.24 12.22 -2.34
C VAL A 368 6.02 12.70 -1.53
N PRO A 369 5.19 13.61 -2.07
CA PRO A 369 4.15 14.31 -1.30
C PRO A 369 3.00 13.38 -0.92
N ARG A 370 2.77 12.33 -1.71
CA ARG A 370 1.68 11.37 -1.48
C ARG A 370 2.00 10.48 -0.29
N ALA A 371 1.15 10.59 0.73
CA ALA A 371 1.22 9.80 1.96
C ALA A 371 0.89 8.31 1.76
N ASP A 372 0.54 7.88 0.56
CA ASP A 372 0.24 6.49 0.22
C ASP A 372 0.91 6.03 -1.09
N ALA A 373 2.04 6.65 -1.46
CA ALA A 373 2.81 6.28 -2.66
C ALA A 373 3.55 4.94 -2.54
N PHE A 374 3.97 4.56 -1.33
CA PHE A 374 4.73 3.34 -1.09
C PHE A 374 3.81 2.16 -0.77
N LEU A 375 4.20 0.95 -1.15
CA LEU A 375 3.39 -0.27 -1.09
C LEU A 375 2.02 -0.11 -1.79
N ALA A 376 2.04 0.62 -2.91
CA ALA A 376 0.85 1.06 -3.64
C ALA A 376 1.02 1.08 -5.17
N GLU A 377 2.15 0.59 -5.70
CA GLU A 377 2.39 0.59 -7.15
C GLU A 377 1.27 -0.10 -7.93
N LYS A 378 0.81 -1.26 -7.43
CA LYS A 378 -0.34 -1.98 -7.97
C LYS A 378 -1.69 -1.31 -7.70
N GLY A 379 -1.70 -0.12 -7.10
CA GLY A 379 -2.87 0.64 -6.70
C GLY A 379 -3.28 0.44 -5.24
N LEU A 380 -4.27 1.22 -4.80
CA LEU A 380 -4.78 1.22 -3.44
C LEU A 380 -6.16 0.57 -3.37
N ASP A 381 -6.31 -0.34 -2.41
CA ASP A 381 -7.61 -0.92 -2.10
C ASP A 381 -8.38 -0.08 -1.07
N THR A 382 -9.65 -0.37 -0.89
CA THR A 382 -10.55 0.28 0.07
C THR A 382 -10.94 -0.67 1.19
N ARG A 383 -11.59 -0.12 2.21
CA ARG A 383 -12.13 -0.93 3.31
C ARG A 383 -13.13 -1.98 2.83
N ILE A 384 -14.03 -1.62 1.91
CA ILE A 384 -15.03 -2.55 1.38
C ILE A 384 -14.37 -3.58 0.46
N GLY A 385 -13.39 -3.19 -0.37
CA GLY A 385 -12.62 -4.13 -1.20
C GLY A 385 -11.86 -5.16 -0.36
N ALA A 386 -11.19 -4.74 0.72
CA ALA A 386 -10.57 -5.65 1.69
C ALA A 386 -11.57 -6.62 2.34
N CYS A 387 -12.76 -6.12 2.69
CA CYS A 387 -13.80 -6.98 3.25
C CYS A 387 -14.32 -7.99 2.21
N GLN A 388 -14.54 -7.57 0.96
CA GLN A 388 -14.96 -8.47 -0.12
C GLN A 388 -13.88 -9.51 -0.43
N TYR A 389 -12.60 -9.14 -0.40
CA TYR A 389 -11.49 -10.07 -0.51
C TYR A 389 -11.51 -11.10 0.62
N TYR A 390 -11.62 -10.66 1.88
CA TYR A 390 -11.74 -11.54 3.03
C TYR A 390 -12.97 -12.44 2.97
N LYS A 391 -14.08 -11.97 2.40
CA LYS A 391 -15.26 -12.78 2.18
C LYS A 391 -14.98 -13.85 1.10
N ALA A 392 -14.33 -13.48 0.00
CA ALA A 392 -13.97 -14.39 -1.09
C ALA A 392 -13.02 -15.51 -0.63
N ILE A 393 -12.12 -15.23 0.32
CA ILE A 393 -11.22 -16.25 0.88
C ILE A 393 -11.77 -16.97 2.13
N GLY A 394 -12.96 -16.60 2.60
CA GLY A 394 -13.63 -17.22 3.75
C GLY A 394 -13.14 -16.79 5.13
N ALA A 395 -12.45 -15.66 5.24
CA ALA A 395 -11.98 -15.09 6.50
C ALA A 395 -13.08 -14.29 7.25
N VAL A 396 -14.16 -13.92 6.56
CA VAL A 396 -15.35 -13.28 7.13
C VAL A 396 -16.62 -13.88 6.53
N SER A 397 -17.74 -13.73 7.24
CA SER A 397 -19.06 -14.15 6.72
C SER A 397 -19.72 -13.09 5.83
N GLY A 398 -19.32 -11.82 5.96
CA GLY A 398 -19.90 -10.71 5.22
C GLY A 398 -19.28 -9.36 5.59
N CYS A 399 -19.84 -8.32 4.97
CA CYS A 399 -19.43 -6.93 5.09
C CYS A 399 -20.64 -6.07 5.42
N ASP A 400 -20.50 -5.07 6.29
CA ASP A 400 -21.50 -4.01 6.38
C ASP A 400 -21.30 -2.96 5.27
N ALA A 401 -22.20 -1.97 5.21
CA ALA A 401 -22.16 -0.91 4.20
C ALA A 401 -20.90 -0.03 4.26
N ALA A 402 -20.21 0.02 5.41
CA ALA A 402 -18.96 0.75 5.58
C ALA A 402 -17.72 -0.14 5.35
N GLY A 403 -17.93 -1.41 4.96
CA GLY A 403 -16.87 -2.40 4.77
C GLY A 403 -16.29 -2.94 6.09
N ASN A 404 -16.97 -2.79 7.23
CA ASN A 404 -16.54 -3.45 8.45
C ASN A 404 -16.77 -4.96 8.34
N LEU A 405 -15.83 -5.71 8.91
CA LEU A 405 -15.78 -7.17 8.84
C LEU A 405 -16.85 -7.80 9.74
N ILE A 406 -17.65 -8.73 9.20
CA ILE A 406 -18.69 -9.45 9.97
C ILE A 406 -18.26 -10.90 10.23
N ALA A 407 -18.24 -11.27 11.52
CA ALA A 407 -17.92 -12.61 11.99
C ALA A 407 -16.55 -13.12 11.50
N THR A 408 -15.52 -12.37 11.85
CA THR A 408 -14.11 -12.62 11.51
C THR A 408 -13.57 -13.92 12.11
N ILE A 409 -12.68 -14.58 11.38
CA ILE A 409 -11.79 -15.59 11.97
C ILE A 409 -10.73 -14.93 12.86
N THR A 410 -10.17 -15.70 13.78
CA THR A 410 -9.05 -15.29 14.62
C THR A 410 -7.73 -15.84 14.09
N PHE A 411 -6.60 -15.32 14.58
CA PHE A 411 -5.29 -15.89 14.26
C PHE A 411 -5.19 -17.37 14.67
N THR A 412 -5.83 -17.75 15.77
CA THR A 412 -5.91 -19.14 16.24
C THR A 412 -6.73 -20.01 15.28
N ASP A 413 -7.84 -19.50 14.72
CA ASP A 413 -8.63 -20.22 13.73
C ASP A 413 -7.83 -20.47 12.45
N TRP A 414 -7.12 -19.44 11.96
CA TRP A 414 -6.20 -19.61 10.83
C TRP A 414 -5.13 -20.67 11.14
N LYS A 415 -4.44 -20.58 12.29
CA LYS A 415 -3.41 -21.55 12.68
C LYS A 415 -3.95 -22.98 12.72
N ARG A 416 -5.19 -23.16 13.20
CA ARG A 416 -5.87 -24.45 13.25
C ARG A 416 -6.19 -24.97 11.85
N ALA A 417 -6.71 -24.11 10.97
CA ALA A 417 -7.06 -24.46 9.61
C ALA A 417 -5.85 -24.89 8.78
N VAL A 418 -4.75 -24.14 8.87
CA VAL A 418 -3.51 -24.44 8.11
C VAL A 418 -2.63 -25.48 8.80
N LYS A 419 -2.97 -25.87 10.04
CA LYS A 419 -2.22 -26.83 10.87
C LYS A 419 -0.78 -26.38 11.13
N ILE A 420 -0.61 -25.18 11.69
CA ILE A 420 0.71 -24.63 12.06
C ILE A 420 0.80 -24.42 13.58
N GLY A 421 2.02 -24.41 14.11
CA GLY A 421 2.28 -24.24 15.53
C GLY A 421 1.71 -25.41 16.35
N PRO A 422 0.87 -25.17 17.38
CA PRO A 422 0.34 -26.24 18.23
C PRO A 422 -0.61 -27.20 17.49
N TYR A 423 -1.05 -26.85 16.28
CA TYR A 423 -1.94 -27.66 15.45
C TYR A 423 -1.22 -28.46 14.38
N ALA A 424 0.12 -28.39 14.32
CA ALA A 424 0.91 -29.12 13.33
C ALA A 424 0.73 -30.65 13.47
N GLN A 425 0.64 -31.34 12.33
CA GLN A 425 0.57 -32.81 12.36
C GLN A 425 1.89 -33.39 12.87
N ARG A 426 1.79 -34.47 13.65
CA ARG A 426 2.97 -35.13 14.23
C ARG A 426 3.96 -35.53 13.14
N GLY A 427 5.23 -35.15 13.31
CA GLY A 427 6.32 -35.52 12.41
C GLY A 427 6.55 -34.55 11.24
N VAL A 428 5.69 -33.54 11.07
CA VAL A 428 5.91 -32.49 10.06
C VAL A 428 6.67 -31.32 10.70
N PRO A 429 7.88 -31.00 10.23
CA PRO A 429 8.68 -29.93 10.82
C PRO A 429 8.11 -28.56 10.49
N THR A 430 8.19 -27.67 11.46
CA THR A 430 8.02 -26.23 11.27
C THR A 430 9.40 -25.57 11.36
N PHE A 431 9.71 -24.68 10.44
CA PHE A 431 10.97 -23.93 10.41
C PHE A 431 10.75 -22.49 10.85
N PHE A 432 11.78 -21.92 11.49
CA PHE A 432 11.73 -20.61 12.11
C PHE A 432 12.97 -19.79 11.76
N ALA A 433 12.83 -18.48 11.64
CA ALA A 433 13.96 -17.56 11.56
C ALA A 433 13.58 -16.20 12.17
N SER A 434 14.55 -15.53 12.78
CA SER A 434 14.40 -14.19 13.33
C SER A 434 15.56 -13.28 12.94
N TYR A 435 15.22 -12.12 12.38
CA TYR A 435 16.16 -11.19 11.74
C TYR A 435 15.50 -9.82 11.55
N ILE A 436 16.30 -8.80 11.21
CA ILE A 436 15.79 -7.56 10.61
C ILE A 436 15.86 -7.70 9.11
N ASN A 437 14.76 -7.42 8.39
CA ASN A 437 14.83 -7.27 6.94
C ASN A 437 15.17 -5.81 6.63
N LYS A 438 16.44 -5.53 6.32
CA LYS A 438 16.95 -4.15 6.22
C LYS A 438 16.54 -3.45 4.94
N VAL A 439 16.20 -4.21 3.90
CA VAL A 439 15.87 -3.64 2.58
C VAL A 439 14.36 -3.53 2.39
N ASP A 440 13.55 -4.35 3.06
CA ASP A 440 12.10 -4.36 2.91
C ASP A 440 11.42 -3.31 3.81
N LEU A 441 11.21 -3.57 5.11
CA LEU A 441 10.46 -2.66 6.00
C LEU A 441 11.25 -2.16 7.22
N ASN A 442 12.52 -2.56 7.38
CA ASN A 442 13.29 -2.34 8.61
C ASN A 442 12.53 -2.80 9.87
N LEU A 443 11.78 -3.90 9.77
CA LEU A 443 11.07 -4.51 10.90
C LEU A 443 11.87 -5.70 11.42
N ALA A 444 11.85 -5.89 12.74
CA ALA A 444 12.31 -7.12 13.35
C ALA A 444 11.25 -8.20 13.13
N ARG A 445 11.65 -9.33 12.55
CA ARG A 445 10.74 -10.37 12.10
C ARG A 445 10.95 -11.66 12.86
N VAL A 446 9.86 -12.34 13.15
CA VAL A 446 9.85 -13.76 13.53
C VAL A 446 9.02 -14.50 12.50
N HIS A 447 9.70 -15.23 11.62
CA HIS A 447 9.08 -16.05 10.60
C HIS A 447 8.89 -17.48 11.10
N GLN A 448 7.76 -18.07 10.70
CA GLN A 448 7.45 -19.46 10.87
C GLN A 448 6.84 -20.00 9.58
N SER A 449 7.28 -21.17 9.10
CA SER A 449 6.63 -21.83 7.96
C SER A 449 6.59 -23.35 8.11
N ILE A 450 5.53 -23.95 7.56
CA ILE A 450 5.29 -25.39 7.49
C ILE A 450 4.75 -25.74 6.09
N SER A 451 5.13 -26.91 5.58
CA SER A 451 4.58 -27.45 4.33
C SER A 451 4.26 -28.93 4.48
N TYR A 452 3.10 -29.33 3.95
CA TYR A 452 2.61 -30.69 3.89
C TYR A 452 2.72 -31.30 2.48
N GLY A 453 3.34 -30.58 1.55
CA GLY A 453 3.42 -30.95 0.15
C GLY A 453 3.07 -29.77 -0.76
N PRO A 454 2.89 -30.03 -2.07
CA PRO A 454 2.70 -28.97 -3.06
C PRO A 454 1.37 -28.24 -2.92
N ASN A 455 0.38 -28.76 -2.18
CA ASN A 455 -0.98 -28.19 -2.11
C ASN A 455 -1.33 -27.60 -0.73
N GLN A 456 -0.38 -27.59 0.21
CA GLN A 456 -0.62 -27.07 1.55
C GLN A 456 0.70 -26.58 2.15
N THR A 457 0.94 -25.29 2.02
CA THR A 457 2.07 -24.58 2.65
C THR A 457 1.53 -23.35 3.37
N ALA A 458 2.05 -23.06 4.56
CA ALA A 458 1.68 -21.87 5.31
C ALA A 458 2.93 -21.20 5.87
N ALA A 459 2.90 -19.88 5.92
CA ALA A 459 3.88 -19.07 6.62
C ALA A 459 3.20 -17.95 7.39
N VAL A 460 3.84 -17.51 8.46
CA VAL A 460 3.46 -16.30 9.17
C VAL A 460 4.73 -15.55 9.56
N VAL A 461 4.67 -14.24 9.42
CA VAL A 461 5.66 -13.31 9.93
C VAL A 461 5.01 -12.42 10.96
N CYS A 462 5.52 -12.44 12.19
CA CYS A 462 5.18 -11.42 13.17
C CYS A 462 6.21 -10.31 13.08
N ASN A 463 5.73 -9.10 12.77
CA ASN A 463 6.53 -7.90 12.59
C ASN A 463 6.56 -7.10 13.88
N HIS A 464 7.76 -6.78 14.33
CA HIS A 464 8.04 -5.97 15.51
C HIS A 464 8.83 -4.73 15.11
N LEU A 465 8.84 -3.70 15.96
CA LEU A 465 9.69 -2.52 15.70
C LEU A 465 11.16 -2.96 15.52
N GLY A 466 11.74 -2.53 14.40
CA GLY A 466 13.16 -2.69 14.13
C GLY A 466 14.01 -1.61 14.82
N PRO A 467 15.31 -1.54 14.48
CA PRO A 467 16.20 -0.53 15.02
C PRO A 467 15.79 0.89 14.54
N PRO A 468 15.94 1.93 15.38
CA PRO A 468 15.65 3.31 15.00
C PRO A 468 16.48 3.81 13.81
N ASP A 469 17.78 3.49 13.77
CA ASP A 469 18.60 3.72 12.57
C ASP A 469 18.37 2.59 11.57
N PHE A 470 17.65 2.90 10.49
CA PHE A 470 17.35 1.92 9.45
C PHE A 470 18.48 1.76 8.42
N PHE A 471 19.43 2.70 8.35
CA PHE A 471 20.46 2.69 7.32
C PHE A 471 21.73 2.01 7.82
N ASN A 472 22.28 2.46 8.95
CA ASN A 472 23.51 1.94 9.56
C ASN A 472 23.31 1.54 11.04
N PRO A 473 22.35 0.66 11.36
CA PRO A 473 22.06 0.31 12.75
C PRO A 473 23.28 -0.26 13.48
N PRO A 474 23.64 0.27 14.66
CA PRO A 474 24.60 -0.37 15.54
C PRO A 474 24.17 -1.80 15.91
N GLN A 475 25.12 -2.72 16.04
CA GLN A 475 24.82 -4.12 16.39
C GLN A 475 24.00 -4.26 17.68
N ALA A 476 24.19 -3.37 18.66
CA ALA A 476 23.42 -3.37 19.90
C ALA A 476 21.92 -3.07 19.69
N GLU A 477 21.58 -2.24 18.69
CA GLU A 477 20.20 -1.95 18.32
C GLU A 477 19.57 -3.15 17.60
N ILE A 478 20.32 -3.78 16.68
CA ILE A 478 19.92 -5.04 16.04
C ILE A 478 19.64 -6.11 17.10
N ASP A 479 20.56 -6.29 18.05
CA ASP A 479 20.42 -7.27 19.14
C ASP A 479 19.18 -7.00 19.98
N THR A 480 18.90 -5.73 20.29
CA THR A 480 17.74 -5.32 21.08
C THR A 480 16.44 -5.56 20.32
N ALA A 481 16.38 -5.18 19.04
CA ALA A 481 15.20 -5.33 18.21
C ALA A 481 14.85 -6.81 17.97
N VAL A 482 15.85 -7.64 17.64
CA VAL A 482 15.66 -9.09 17.47
C VAL A 482 15.29 -9.77 18.80
N ASP A 483 15.91 -9.37 19.92
CA ASP A 483 15.55 -9.91 21.24
C ASP A 483 14.10 -9.56 21.64
N ASN A 484 13.68 -8.31 21.42
CA ASN A 484 12.30 -7.89 21.65
C ASN A 484 11.32 -8.71 20.81
N ALA A 485 11.63 -8.94 19.53
CA ALA A 485 10.79 -9.75 18.65
C ALA A 485 10.64 -11.20 19.15
N ASN A 486 11.74 -11.85 19.55
CA ASN A 486 11.70 -13.21 20.09
C ASN A 486 10.99 -13.32 21.45
N HIS A 487 10.86 -12.21 22.18
CA HIS A 487 10.07 -12.12 23.41
C HIS A 487 8.67 -11.53 23.20
N ASN A 488 8.22 -11.41 21.95
CA ASN A 488 6.92 -10.89 21.56
C ASN A 488 6.61 -9.47 22.09
N LYS A 489 7.63 -8.62 22.19
CA LYS A 489 7.50 -7.20 22.54
C LYS A 489 7.44 -6.33 21.31
N ASN A 490 6.83 -5.15 21.40
CA ASN A 490 6.70 -4.20 20.29
C ASN A 490 6.07 -4.82 19.02
N LEU A 491 5.18 -5.80 19.19
CA LEU A 491 4.49 -6.46 18.08
C LEU A 491 3.59 -5.43 17.35
N VAL A 492 3.81 -5.23 16.06
CA VAL A 492 2.99 -4.37 15.20
C VAL A 492 1.81 -5.16 14.66
N ALA A 493 2.09 -6.26 13.96
CA ALA A 493 1.09 -7.17 13.40
C ALA A 493 1.75 -8.49 12.97
N CYS A 494 0.97 -9.56 12.89
CA CYS A 494 1.37 -10.80 12.23
C CYS A 494 0.69 -10.91 10.87
N VAL A 495 1.48 -10.99 9.79
CA VAL A 495 1.00 -11.23 8.43
C VAL A 495 1.10 -12.72 8.14
N ALA A 496 -0.03 -13.32 7.81
CA ALA A 496 -0.18 -14.73 7.55
C ALA A 496 -0.46 -14.98 6.08
N MET A 497 0.19 -16.00 5.53
CA MET A 497 0.02 -16.44 4.15
C MET A 497 -0.13 -17.95 4.10
N ASP A 498 -1.00 -18.44 3.24
CA ASP A 498 -1.14 -19.86 2.99
C ASP A 498 -1.43 -20.15 1.52
N TYR A 499 -0.91 -21.28 1.04
CA TYR A 499 -1.15 -21.85 -0.27
C TYR A 499 -1.94 -23.15 -0.09
N MET A 500 -3.24 -23.10 -0.34
CA MET A 500 -4.17 -24.18 -0.01
C MET A 500 -5.29 -24.35 -1.03
N VAL A 501 -5.76 -25.58 -1.19
CA VAL A 501 -7.00 -25.90 -1.92
C VAL A 501 -8.22 -25.57 -1.07
N SER A 502 -9.19 -24.88 -1.66
CA SER A 502 -10.56 -24.77 -1.13
C SER A 502 -11.54 -25.40 -2.12
N PRO A 503 -12.38 -26.36 -1.71
CA PRO A 503 -13.30 -27.06 -2.62
C PRO A 503 -14.23 -26.09 -3.37
N GLY A 504 -14.31 -26.24 -4.69
CA GLY A 504 -15.15 -25.41 -5.56
C GLY A 504 -14.65 -23.98 -5.77
N VAL A 505 -13.37 -23.72 -5.47
CA VAL A 505 -12.70 -22.43 -5.67
C VAL A 505 -11.46 -22.64 -6.52
N ASN A 506 -11.17 -21.71 -7.44
CA ASN A 506 -9.96 -21.74 -8.26
C ASN A 506 -9.72 -23.09 -8.98
N ASN A 507 -10.79 -23.71 -9.51
CA ASN A 507 -10.72 -25.04 -10.15
C ASN A 507 -10.11 -26.14 -9.26
N ASP A 508 -10.38 -26.09 -7.96
CA ASP A 508 -9.81 -26.98 -6.94
C ASP A 508 -8.27 -26.95 -6.92
N GLN A 509 -7.65 -25.89 -7.46
CA GLN A 509 -6.22 -25.65 -7.39
C GLN A 509 -5.86 -24.79 -6.17
N PRO A 510 -4.71 -25.07 -5.53
CA PRO A 510 -4.24 -24.24 -4.44
C PRO A 510 -3.90 -22.83 -4.91
N PHE A 511 -4.13 -21.83 -4.04
CA PHE A 511 -3.81 -20.44 -4.29
C PHE A 511 -3.36 -19.73 -3.01
N VAL A 512 -2.63 -18.62 -3.16
CA VAL A 512 -2.14 -17.83 -2.04
C VAL A 512 -3.21 -16.91 -1.48
N ARG A 513 -3.32 -16.88 -0.16
CA ARG A 513 -4.22 -16.01 0.61
C ARG A 513 -3.42 -15.15 1.57
N PHE A 514 -3.78 -13.87 1.71
CA PHE A 514 -3.13 -12.90 2.58
C PHE A 514 -4.05 -12.52 3.73
N LEU A 515 -3.55 -12.56 4.96
CA LEU A 515 -4.29 -12.15 6.15
C LEU A 515 -3.40 -11.36 7.10
N ILE A 516 -4.00 -10.40 7.79
CA ILE A 516 -3.30 -9.60 8.80
C ILE A 516 -4.00 -9.80 10.14
N PHE A 517 -3.22 -10.13 11.15
CA PHE A 517 -3.70 -10.22 12.52
C PHE A 517 -3.01 -9.18 13.39
N GLY A 518 -3.80 -8.39 14.12
CA GLY A 518 -3.29 -7.44 15.10
C GLY A 518 -2.67 -8.15 16.31
N PRO A 519 -2.06 -7.42 17.25
CA PRO A 519 -1.42 -8.02 18.43
C PRO A 519 -2.40 -8.83 19.30
N SER A 520 -3.69 -8.52 19.24
CA SER A 520 -4.77 -9.26 19.90
C SER A 520 -5.05 -10.63 19.27
N GLY A 521 -4.63 -10.85 18.02
CA GLY A 521 -5.02 -11.98 17.19
C GLY A 521 -6.31 -11.75 16.39
N GLU A 522 -6.89 -10.55 16.44
CA GLU A 522 -8.03 -10.14 15.63
C GLU A 522 -7.61 -9.87 14.18
N LEU A 523 -8.49 -10.22 13.23
CA LEU A 523 -8.28 -9.97 11.80
C LEU A 523 -8.39 -8.46 11.50
N LEU A 524 -7.38 -7.92 10.82
CA LEU A 524 -7.32 -6.51 10.42
C LEU A 524 -7.50 -6.38 8.90
N PRO A 525 -8.29 -5.41 8.41
CA PRO A 525 -8.45 -5.16 6.97
C PRO A 525 -7.31 -4.31 6.37
N SER A 526 -6.53 -3.63 7.20
CA SER A 526 -5.43 -2.74 6.79
C SER A 526 -4.24 -2.85 7.72
N VAL A 527 -3.10 -2.37 7.26
CA VAL A 527 -1.90 -2.16 8.06
C VAL A 527 -1.09 -0.98 7.49
N ASN A 528 -0.35 -0.30 8.36
CA ASN A 528 0.65 0.69 7.96
C ASN A 528 2.07 0.10 8.18
N LEU A 529 2.66 -0.45 7.11
CA LEU A 529 3.93 -1.16 7.14
C LEU A 529 5.15 -0.31 6.79
N ASP A 530 4.96 0.80 6.09
CA ASP A 530 6.01 1.70 5.60
C ASP A 530 6.11 3.00 6.43
N GLY A 531 5.22 3.20 7.40
CA GLY A 531 5.11 4.41 8.19
C GLY A 531 4.25 5.50 7.55
N ARG A 532 3.67 5.26 6.37
CA ARG A 532 2.90 6.22 5.58
C ARG A 532 1.48 5.71 5.30
N ARG A 533 0.55 6.13 6.16
CA ARG A 533 -0.89 5.77 6.13
C ARG A 533 -1.20 4.27 6.15
N GLU A 534 -2.38 3.92 6.62
CA GLU A 534 -2.93 2.56 6.53
C GLU A 534 -3.30 2.19 5.09
N LYS A 535 -2.93 0.97 4.67
CA LYS A 535 -3.28 0.42 3.35
C LYS A 535 -4.00 -0.91 3.50
N PHE A 536 -4.98 -1.14 2.62
CA PHE A 536 -5.89 -2.26 2.69
C PHE A 536 -5.35 -3.50 1.96
N VAL A 537 -5.71 -4.69 2.45
CA VAL A 537 -5.45 -5.94 1.73
C VAL A 537 -6.45 -6.14 0.58
N PRO A 538 -6.12 -6.90 -0.47
CA PRO A 538 -4.81 -7.52 -0.72
C PRO A 538 -3.77 -6.56 -1.29
N GLY A 539 -4.15 -5.32 -1.68
CA GLY A 539 -3.30 -4.33 -2.34
C GLY A 539 -1.93 -4.13 -1.68
N THR A 540 -1.91 -3.90 -0.37
CA THR A 540 -0.65 -3.69 0.39
C THR A 540 0.30 -4.89 0.40
N CYS A 541 -0.18 -6.09 0.05
CA CYS A 541 0.63 -7.32 0.03
C CYS A 541 1.10 -7.65 -1.39
N VAL A 542 0.17 -7.62 -2.35
CA VAL A 542 0.44 -8.06 -3.73
C VAL A 542 1.47 -7.19 -4.43
N VAL A 543 1.65 -5.93 -4.02
CA VAL A 543 2.72 -5.06 -4.54
C VAL A 543 4.11 -5.71 -4.57
N CYS A 544 4.42 -6.58 -3.60
CA CYS A 544 5.65 -7.36 -3.57
C CYS A 544 5.44 -8.85 -3.80
N HIS A 545 4.25 -9.37 -3.50
CA HIS A 545 3.95 -10.80 -3.55
C HIS A 545 3.24 -11.22 -4.85
N GLY A 546 3.52 -10.58 -5.98
CA GLY A 546 2.86 -10.89 -7.25
C GLY A 546 1.53 -10.16 -7.41
N GLY A 547 0.41 -10.87 -7.48
CA GLY A 547 -0.90 -10.28 -7.75
C GLY A 547 -1.27 -10.35 -9.23
N ASP A 548 -1.09 -11.52 -9.84
CA ASP A 548 -1.26 -11.75 -11.27
C ASP A 548 -2.70 -11.53 -11.75
N HIS A 549 -3.68 -11.46 -10.84
CA HIS A 549 -5.08 -11.14 -11.12
C HIS A 549 -5.56 -9.87 -10.43
N TYR A 550 -4.62 -9.06 -9.90
CA TYR A 550 -4.90 -7.81 -9.20
C TYR A 550 -4.26 -6.61 -9.91
N ALA A 551 -5.09 -5.65 -10.28
CA ALA A 551 -4.66 -4.33 -10.75
C ALA A 551 -5.58 -3.27 -10.14
N GLY A 552 -5.01 -2.34 -9.38
CA GLY A 552 -5.71 -1.26 -8.71
C GLY A 552 -6.33 -1.66 -7.38
N LYS A 553 -7.40 -2.45 -7.45
CA LYS A 553 -8.39 -2.61 -6.37
C LYS A 553 -9.18 -3.91 -6.49
N PHE A 554 -9.57 -4.51 -5.37
CA PHE A 554 -10.46 -5.67 -5.36
C PHE A 554 -11.93 -5.28 -5.65
N PRO A 555 -12.67 -6.02 -6.48
CA PRO A 555 -14.07 -5.69 -6.81
C PRO A 555 -14.98 -5.55 -5.58
N GLU A 556 -15.62 -4.39 -5.44
CA GLU A 556 -16.44 -4.05 -4.25
C GLU A 556 -17.86 -4.62 -4.31
N ASP A 557 -18.34 -4.97 -5.51
CA ASP A 557 -19.65 -5.58 -5.76
C ASP A 557 -19.71 -7.08 -5.35
N GLY A 558 -18.57 -7.64 -4.95
CA GLY A 558 -18.42 -9.03 -4.57
C GLY A 558 -18.20 -9.99 -5.74
N SER A 559 -17.92 -9.49 -6.95
CA SER A 559 -17.59 -10.32 -8.11
C SER A 559 -16.14 -10.83 -8.12
N GLY A 560 -15.30 -10.37 -7.20
CA GLY A 560 -13.87 -10.67 -7.18
C GLY A 560 -13.54 -12.14 -6.88
N GLY A 561 -12.52 -12.66 -7.57
CA GLY A 561 -12.01 -14.02 -7.36
C GLY A 561 -11.12 -14.13 -6.11
N ALA A 562 -11.22 -15.27 -5.41
CA ALA A 562 -10.40 -15.51 -4.21
C ALA A 562 -8.89 -15.60 -4.50
N SER A 563 -8.52 -16.12 -5.68
CA SER A 563 -7.13 -16.16 -6.14
C SER A 563 -6.77 -14.84 -6.80
N VAL A 564 -5.94 -14.06 -6.13
CA VAL A 564 -5.39 -12.80 -6.68
C VAL A 564 -4.08 -13.01 -7.43
N GLY A 565 -3.59 -14.25 -7.55
CA GLY A 565 -2.31 -14.58 -8.19
C GLY A 565 -1.09 -14.20 -7.35
N GLY A 566 -1.15 -14.45 -6.03
CA GLY A 566 -0.04 -14.14 -5.12
C GLY A 566 1.01 -15.26 -5.00
N HIS A 567 2.21 -14.91 -4.52
CA HIS A 567 3.36 -15.81 -4.34
C HIS A 567 4.08 -15.59 -2.99
N PHE A 568 4.80 -16.61 -2.52
CA PHE A 568 5.63 -16.54 -1.31
C PHE A 568 7.02 -16.03 -1.65
N LEU A 569 7.54 -15.04 -0.92
CA LEU A 569 8.87 -14.51 -1.23
C LEU A 569 10.00 -15.44 -0.76
N PRO A 570 11.08 -15.58 -1.55
CA PRO A 570 12.31 -16.20 -1.11
C PRO A 570 12.95 -15.45 0.07
N TYR A 571 13.53 -16.21 1.00
CA TYR A 571 14.25 -15.72 2.17
C TYR A 571 15.70 -15.40 1.81
N ASP A 572 15.93 -14.16 1.38
CA ASP A 572 17.25 -13.64 1.00
C ASP A 572 18.07 -13.17 2.22
N ALA A 573 18.84 -14.08 2.80
CA ALA A 573 19.77 -13.79 3.90
C ALA A 573 20.90 -12.81 3.53
N GLY A 574 21.06 -12.41 2.25
CA GLY A 574 21.90 -11.29 1.84
C GLY A 574 21.39 -9.94 2.33
N ASN A 575 20.07 -9.83 2.49
CA ASN A 575 19.37 -8.60 2.83
C ASN A 575 18.88 -8.55 4.29
N PHE A 576 19.33 -9.49 5.13
CA PHE A 576 18.94 -9.58 6.53
C PHE A 576 20.09 -9.16 7.46
N GLU A 577 19.75 -8.48 8.55
CA GLU A 577 20.63 -8.29 9.71
C GLU A 577 20.25 -9.26 10.83
N PHE A 578 21.26 -9.74 11.54
CA PHE A 578 21.11 -10.80 12.56
C PHE A 578 21.67 -10.36 13.91
N SER A 579 21.11 -10.94 14.97
CA SER A 579 21.67 -10.74 16.30
C SER A 579 23.03 -11.42 16.44
N SER A 580 23.89 -10.85 17.30
CA SER A 580 25.14 -11.44 17.77
C SER A 580 24.95 -12.62 18.73
N LYS A 581 23.74 -12.81 19.28
CA LYS A 581 23.42 -13.85 20.27
C LYS A 581 23.38 -15.25 19.65
N PHE A 582 23.97 -16.22 20.35
CA PHE A 582 23.98 -17.64 19.93
C PHE A 582 22.56 -18.16 19.67
N GLY A 583 22.37 -18.85 18.55
CA GLY A 583 21.07 -19.34 18.07
C GLY A 583 20.32 -18.34 17.17
N LEU A 584 20.67 -17.05 17.24
CA LEU A 584 20.07 -15.97 16.45
C LEU A 584 21.04 -15.33 15.45
N ARG A 585 22.31 -15.77 15.43
CA ARG A 585 23.28 -15.34 14.41
C ARG A 585 22.89 -15.89 13.05
N GLY A 586 23.22 -15.16 11.99
CA GLY A 586 22.97 -15.62 10.61
C GLY A 586 23.50 -17.03 10.36
N GLN A 587 24.72 -17.33 10.81
CA GLN A 587 25.31 -18.68 10.67
C GLN A 587 24.56 -19.79 11.42
N ASP A 588 23.87 -19.46 12.52
CA ASP A 588 23.10 -20.45 13.28
C ASP A 588 21.75 -20.74 12.60
N GLN A 589 21.23 -19.77 11.83
CA GLN A 589 19.92 -19.83 11.19
C GLN A 589 19.95 -20.23 9.71
N GLN A 590 21.12 -20.23 9.04
CA GLN A 590 21.27 -20.55 7.60
C GLN A 590 20.54 -21.84 7.18
N GLN A 591 20.62 -22.89 7.99
CA GLN A 591 19.94 -24.15 7.67
C GLN A 591 18.42 -24.05 7.76
N LEU A 592 17.90 -23.30 8.74
CA LEU A 592 16.46 -23.07 8.87
C LEU A 592 15.96 -22.19 7.71
N ILE A 593 16.72 -21.16 7.33
CA ILE A 593 16.43 -20.31 6.16
C ILE A 593 16.41 -21.13 4.86
N TYR A 594 17.35 -22.06 4.69
CA TYR A 594 17.29 -23.00 3.56
C TYR A 594 15.97 -23.77 3.54
N PHE A 595 15.52 -24.31 4.67
CA PHE A 595 14.26 -25.05 4.72
C PHE A 595 13.02 -24.15 4.55
N LEU A 596 13.08 -22.89 4.97
CA LEU A 596 12.05 -21.89 4.65
C LEU A 596 11.96 -21.69 3.12
N ASN A 597 13.10 -21.56 2.43
CA ASN A 597 13.14 -21.52 0.96
C ASN A 597 12.64 -22.83 0.31
N GLN A 598 12.88 -23.99 0.92
CA GLN A 598 12.29 -25.24 0.43
C GLN A 598 10.76 -25.29 0.60
N ASN A 599 10.18 -24.55 1.55
CA ASN A 599 8.73 -24.41 1.64
C ASN A 599 8.19 -23.46 0.57
N VAL A 600 8.91 -22.39 0.22
CA VAL A 600 8.56 -21.51 -0.92
C VAL A 600 8.43 -22.33 -2.21
N LEU A 601 9.39 -23.23 -2.47
CA LEU A 601 9.35 -24.13 -3.64
C LEU A 601 8.15 -25.10 -3.67
N LYS A 602 7.40 -25.23 -2.57
CA LYS A 602 6.20 -26.08 -2.43
C LYS A 602 4.90 -25.25 -2.38
N ALA A 603 4.97 -23.96 -2.64
CA ALA A 603 3.84 -23.03 -2.51
C ALA A 603 3.45 -22.41 -3.85
N GLY A 604 3.65 -23.13 -4.96
CA GLY A 604 3.43 -22.62 -6.32
C GLY A 604 4.37 -21.47 -6.66
N PRO A 605 5.70 -21.68 -6.63
CA PRO A 605 6.66 -20.62 -6.91
C PRO A 605 6.58 -20.19 -8.38
N THR A 606 6.98 -18.95 -8.66
CA THR A 606 7.26 -18.52 -10.04
C THR A 606 8.49 -19.27 -10.61
N PRO A 607 8.68 -19.30 -11.94
CA PRO A 607 9.90 -19.82 -12.53
C PRO A 607 11.18 -19.12 -12.01
N ALA A 608 11.10 -17.81 -11.77
CA ALA A 608 12.19 -17.00 -11.25
C ALA A 608 12.55 -17.39 -9.81
N GLU A 609 11.56 -17.53 -8.93
CA GLU A 609 11.76 -17.99 -7.56
C GLU A 609 12.42 -19.37 -7.53
N GLN A 610 11.99 -20.27 -8.43
CA GLN A 610 12.58 -21.59 -8.56
C GLN A 610 14.05 -21.51 -8.98
N ALA A 611 14.37 -20.77 -10.03
CA ALA A 611 15.73 -20.59 -10.53
C ALA A 611 16.65 -19.98 -9.47
N LEU A 612 16.21 -18.88 -8.84
CA LEU A 612 16.97 -18.16 -7.82
C LEU A 612 17.27 -19.06 -6.60
N ILE A 613 16.26 -19.72 -6.03
CA ILE A 613 16.45 -20.61 -4.87
C ILE A 613 17.37 -21.78 -5.23
N THR A 614 17.18 -22.40 -6.40
CA THR A 614 18.07 -23.48 -6.85
C THR A 614 19.51 -22.99 -7.01
N GLY A 615 19.70 -21.81 -7.60
CA GLY A 615 20.99 -21.17 -7.81
C GLY A 615 21.73 -20.83 -6.51
N TRP A 616 21.03 -20.26 -5.53
CA TRP A 616 21.61 -19.93 -4.21
C TRP A 616 22.27 -21.10 -3.50
N TYR A 617 21.74 -22.31 -3.69
CA TYR A 617 22.19 -23.52 -3.01
C TYR A 617 22.89 -24.53 -3.92
N ALA A 618 23.14 -24.15 -5.19
CA ALA A 618 23.84 -24.98 -6.16
C ALA A 618 25.28 -25.28 -5.71
N ASN A 619 25.79 -26.45 -6.11
CA ASN A 619 27.18 -26.87 -5.92
C ASN A 619 27.69 -26.90 -4.45
N GLN A 620 26.80 -27.00 -3.46
CA GLN A 620 27.18 -27.08 -2.05
C GLN A 620 27.19 -28.52 -1.53
N PRO A 621 28.37 -29.13 -1.26
CA PRO A 621 28.47 -30.46 -0.68
C PRO A 621 28.07 -30.45 0.80
N GLY A 622 27.56 -31.59 1.29
CA GLY A 622 27.24 -31.79 2.70
C GLY A 622 25.80 -31.43 3.09
N PHE A 623 25.49 -31.66 4.37
CA PHE A 623 24.14 -31.51 4.93
C PHE A 623 23.76 -30.06 5.25
N ARG A 624 24.76 -29.19 5.53
CA ARG A 624 24.51 -27.77 5.78
C ARG A 624 24.45 -27.01 4.47
N LYS A 625 23.38 -26.26 4.28
CA LYS A 625 23.16 -25.39 3.13
C LYS A 625 23.26 -23.93 3.56
N VAL A 626 24.02 -23.16 2.80
CA VAL A 626 24.29 -21.74 3.05
C VAL A 626 23.86 -20.96 1.81
N LEU A 627 23.17 -19.84 1.95
CA LEU A 627 22.79 -19.04 0.79
C LEU A 627 24.05 -18.42 0.17
N ASN A 628 24.31 -18.68 -1.12
CA ASN A 628 25.37 -18.00 -1.85
C ASN A 628 24.95 -16.55 -2.13
N LYS A 629 25.34 -15.63 -1.25
CA LYS A 629 24.95 -14.20 -1.31
C LYS A 629 25.43 -13.50 -2.58
N SER A 630 26.44 -14.04 -3.25
CA SER A 630 27.00 -13.50 -4.51
C SER A 630 26.47 -14.23 -5.75
N TYR A 631 25.46 -15.08 -5.60
CA TYR A 631 24.83 -15.74 -6.73
C TYR A 631 24.25 -14.72 -7.72
N ILE A 632 24.48 -14.98 -8.99
CA ILE A 632 23.90 -14.27 -10.13
C ILE A 632 23.31 -15.31 -11.07
N ASP A 633 22.14 -15.01 -11.65
CA ASP A 633 21.51 -15.89 -12.62
C ASP A 633 22.41 -16.06 -13.88
N PRO A 634 22.53 -17.27 -14.45
CA PRO A 634 23.40 -17.50 -15.61
C PRO A 634 23.05 -16.72 -16.88
N SER A 635 21.84 -16.13 -16.97
CA SER A 635 21.49 -15.23 -18.08
C SER A 635 22.27 -13.91 -18.05
N TRP A 636 22.81 -13.52 -16.90
CA TRP A 636 23.58 -12.29 -16.74
C TRP A 636 25.05 -12.48 -17.13
N PRO A 637 25.68 -11.46 -17.73
CA PRO A 637 27.10 -11.48 -18.01
C PRO A 637 27.92 -11.47 -16.71
N ASP A 638 29.04 -12.19 -16.73
CA ASP A 638 30.00 -12.10 -15.64
C ASP A 638 30.72 -10.74 -15.63
N ARG A 639 31.41 -10.45 -14.51
CA ARG A 639 32.15 -9.20 -14.33
C ARG A 639 33.22 -8.98 -15.40
N ALA A 640 33.83 -10.03 -15.93
CA ALA A 640 34.87 -9.90 -16.95
C ALA A 640 34.29 -9.49 -18.31
N THR A 641 33.07 -9.93 -18.60
CA THR A 641 32.36 -9.69 -19.85
C THR A 641 31.67 -8.33 -19.85
N ASN A 642 30.94 -8.00 -18.79
CA ASN A 642 30.26 -6.71 -18.66
C ASN A 642 30.22 -6.26 -17.19
N PRO A 643 31.21 -5.47 -16.73
CA PRO A 643 31.27 -4.98 -15.36
C PRO A 643 30.03 -4.18 -14.94
N ALA A 644 29.45 -3.37 -15.83
CA ALA A 644 28.31 -2.52 -15.51
C ALA A 644 27.05 -3.34 -15.20
N ALA A 645 26.74 -4.33 -16.04
CA ALA A 645 25.62 -5.25 -15.82
C ALA A 645 25.83 -6.11 -14.57
N PHE A 646 27.05 -6.61 -14.35
CA PHE A 646 27.38 -7.38 -13.15
C PHE A 646 27.20 -6.56 -11.87
N ASN A 647 27.71 -5.33 -11.84
CA ASN A 647 27.62 -4.46 -10.67
C ASN A 647 26.16 -4.08 -10.42
N PHE A 648 25.41 -3.63 -11.44
CA PHE A 648 23.97 -3.37 -11.31
C PHE A 648 23.21 -4.55 -10.69
N TYR A 649 23.47 -5.78 -11.17
CA TYR A 649 22.81 -6.95 -10.59
C TYR A 649 23.15 -7.12 -9.10
N GLN A 650 24.44 -7.08 -8.73
CA GLN A 650 24.88 -7.38 -7.36
C GLN A 650 24.55 -6.27 -6.37
N ASP A 651 24.66 -5.02 -6.81
CA ASP A 651 24.72 -3.86 -5.94
C ASP A 651 23.42 -3.05 -5.97
N VAL A 652 22.60 -3.17 -7.03
CA VAL A 652 21.27 -2.56 -7.12
C VAL A 652 20.17 -3.62 -7.05
N TYR A 653 20.07 -4.48 -8.05
CA TYR A 653 18.93 -5.40 -8.19
C TYR A 653 18.84 -6.39 -7.03
N ALA A 654 19.90 -7.15 -6.75
CA ALA A 654 19.94 -8.15 -5.69
C ALA A 654 19.69 -7.56 -4.29
N ARG A 655 20.07 -6.30 -4.07
CA ARG A 655 19.93 -5.60 -2.80
C ARG A 655 18.53 -5.00 -2.62
N SER A 656 18.01 -4.34 -3.64
CA SER A 656 16.86 -3.46 -3.49
C SER A 656 15.60 -3.98 -4.18
N CYS A 657 15.72 -4.74 -5.27
CA CYS A 657 14.59 -5.02 -6.15
C CYS A 657 14.21 -6.52 -6.20
N ARG A 658 15.21 -7.41 -6.13
CA ARG A 658 15.06 -8.85 -6.41
C ARG A 658 13.96 -9.52 -5.61
N THR A 659 13.86 -9.22 -4.32
CA THR A 659 12.88 -9.84 -3.41
C THR A 659 11.45 -9.76 -3.94
N CYS A 660 11.03 -8.60 -4.45
CA CYS A 660 9.67 -8.42 -4.99
C CYS A 660 9.61 -8.88 -6.45
N HIS A 661 10.59 -8.53 -7.28
CA HIS A 661 10.55 -8.78 -8.72
C HIS A 661 10.57 -10.27 -9.13
N VAL A 662 11.17 -11.17 -8.34
CA VAL A 662 11.10 -12.61 -8.65
C VAL A 662 9.72 -13.20 -8.40
N ALA A 663 8.91 -12.58 -7.55
CA ALA A 663 7.55 -13.03 -7.25
C ALA A 663 6.51 -12.48 -8.25
N MET A 664 6.95 -11.69 -9.23
CA MET A 664 6.08 -11.06 -10.23
C MET A 664 6.01 -11.92 -11.50
N VAL A 665 5.05 -11.58 -12.37
CA VAL A 665 4.95 -12.11 -13.74
C VAL A 665 6.25 -11.89 -14.51
N GLU A 666 6.48 -12.73 -15.52
CA GLU A 666 7.78 -12.82 -16.22
C GLU A 666 8.30 -11.48 -16.75
N GLY A 667 7.45 -10.61 -17.30
CA GLY A 667 7.92 -9.32 -17.80
C GLY A 667 8.42 -8.33 -16.72
N PHE A 668 8.14 -8.59 -15.43
CA PHE A 668 8.71 -7.88 -14.28
C PHE A 668 9.75 -8.71 -13.52
N ASN A 669 10.04 -9.93 -13.97
CA ASN A 669 11.12 -10.75 -13.45
C ASN A 669 12.46 -10.23 -14.00
N PHE A 670 13.11 -9.36 -13.21
CA PHE A 670 14.42 -8.81 -13.57
C PHE A 670 15.60 -9.71 -13.17
N ASP A 671 15.35 -10.93 -12.67
CA ASP A 671 16.43 -11.92 -12.46
C ASP A 671 16.90 -12.48 -13.81
N HIS A 672 16.05 -12.40 -14.84
CA HIS A 672 16.43 -12.68 -16.22
C HIS A 672 16.96 -11.43 -16.91
N TYR A 673 18.22 -11.48 -17.34
CA TYR A 673 18.93 -10.34 -17.94
C TYR A 673 18.13 -9.67 -19.07
N GLN A 674 17.51 -10.46 -19.95
CA GLN A 674 16.77 -9.95 -21.11
C GLN A 674 15.56 -9.10 -20.74
N ASN A 675 14.99 -9.23 -19.54
CA ASN A 675 13.79 -8.48 -19.17
C ASN A 675 14.10 -7.05 -18.71
N ILE A 676 15.36 -6.73 -18.43
CA ILE A 676 15.80 -5.40 -17.96
C ILE A 676 16.99 -4.84 -18.77
N THR A 677 17.51 -5.59 -19.74
CA THR A 677 18.62 -5.14 -20.59
C THR A 677 18.16 -3.99 -21.48
N PRO A 678 18.96 -2.93 -21.62
CA PRO A 678 18.62 -1.84 -22.51
C PRO A 678 18.40 -2.29 -23.96
N GLY A 679 17.36 -1.74 -24.60
CA GLY A 679 16.92 -2.07 -25.95
C GLY A 679 16.11 -3.36 -26.06
N SER A 680 15.76 -4.00 -24.95
CA SER A 680 14.89 -5.18 -24.93
C SER A 680 13.42 -4.82 -25.03
N PHE A 681 12.65 -5.66 -25.73
CA PHE A 681 11.18 -5.60 -25.81
C PHE A 681 10.51 -6.73 -25.01
N ASN A 682 11.26 -7.49 -24.20
CA ASN A 682 10.71 -8.51 -23.30
C ASN A 682 10.18 -7.91 -21.98
N PHE A 683 10.40 -6.61 -21.77
CA PHE A 683 9.86 -5.85 -20.66
C PHE A 683 8.33 -5.84 -20.73
N TYR A 684 7.64 -5.96 -19.60
CA TYR A 684 6.17 -6.06 -19.54
C TYR A 684 5.41 -4.82 -20.07
N ARG A 685 6.11 -3.73 -20.41
CA ARG A 685 5.52 -2.45 -20.85
C ARG A 685 5.97 -2.11 -22.27
N GLU A 686 5.23 -1.22 -22.92
CA GLU A 686 5.53 -0.79 -24.30
C GLU A 686 6.87 -0.04 -24.43
N GLU A 687 7.37 0.53 -23.32
CA GLU A 687 8.64 1.24 -23.25
C GLU A 687 9.82 0.27 -23.06
N THR A 688 11.00 0.61 -23.59
CA THR A 688 12.22 -0.14 -23.29
C THR A 688 12.68 0.15 -21.85
N PRO A 689 13.41 -0.77 -21.17
CA PRO A 689 13.82 -0.59 -19.78
C PRO A 689 14.57 0.72 -19.50
N GLU A 690 15.37 1.19 -20.46
CA GLU A 690 16.13 2.43 -20.36
C GLU A 690 15.29 3.72 -20.47
N VAL A 691 13.98 3.61 -20.73
CA VAL A 691 13.01 4.71 -20.67
C VAL A 691 12.14 4.60 -19.40
N ASP A 692 11.56 3.43 -19.15
CA ASP A 692 10.60 3.24 -18.04
C ASP A 692 11.26 3.32 -16.65
N ILE A 693 12.44 2.72 -16.50
CA ILE A 693 13.11 2.65 -15.18
C ILE A 693 13.62 4.02 -14.74
N PRO A 694 14.23 4.86 -15.60
CA PRO A 694 14.56 6.23 -15.23
C PRO A 694 13.35 7.03 -14.74
N ILE A 695 12.22 6.96 -15.44
CA ILE A 695 10.99 7.67 -15.02
C ILE A 695 10.56 7.18 -13.62
N THR A 696 10.45 5.86 -13.43
CA THR A 696 9.92 5.30 -12.19
C THR A 696 10.87 5.42 -10.99
N VAL A 697 12.18 5.35 -11.18
CA VAL A 697 13.16 5.41 -10.09
C VAL A 697 13.68 6.81 -9.83
N CYS A 698 13.99 7.56 -10.89
CA CYS A 698 14.70 8.82 -10.82
C CYS A 698 13.81 10.04 -11.01
N GLY A 699 12.63 9.86 -11.62
CA GLY A 699 11.68 10.93 -11.93
C GLY A 699 12.25 12.02 -12.82
N GLY A 700 11.61 13.19 -12.77
CA GLY A 700 12.03 14.38 -13.50
C GLY A 700 11.49 14.48 -14.92
N ASP A 701 10.41 13.76 -15.20
CA ASP A 701 9.70 13.78 -16.48
C ASP A 701 8.27 14.32 -16.31
N PHE A 702 7.54 14.51 -17.42
CA PHE A 702 6.17 15.01 -17.40
C PHE A 702 5.16 14.01 -16.76
N GLN A 703 5.58 12.77 -16.55
CA GLN A 703 4.79 11.67 -15.98
C GLN A 703 4.92 11.58 -14.45
N ILE A 704 4.62 12.67 -13.76
CA ILE A 704 4.82 12.84 -12.31
C ILE A 704 4.19 11.75 -11.43
N PHE A 705 3.16 11.07 -11.95
CA PHE A 705 2.49 9.99 -11.23
C PHE A 705 3.36 8.73 -11.12
N ARG A 706 4.30 8.54 -12.06
CA ARG A 706 5.31 7.47 -12.09
C ARG A 706 6.59 7.88 -11.38
N ASP A 707 6.89 9.18 -11.31
CA ASP A 707 8.10 9.68 -10.68
C ASP A 707 8.28 9.14 -9.27
N HIS A 708 9.48 8.60 -9.01
CA HIS A 708 9.87 8.06 -7.70
C HIS A 708 8.90 7.01 -7.15
N SER A 709 8.15 6.33 -8.02
CA SER A 709 7.29 5.20 -7.68
C SER A 709 8.10 3.96 -7.29
N MET A 710 9.35 3.86 -7.75
CA MET A 710 10.29 2.79 -7.44
C MET A 710 11.56 3.28 -6.72
N ALA A 711 12.16 2.50 -5.83
CA ALA A 711 11.62 1.25 -5.28
C ALA A 711 10.38 1.52 -4.41
N ASN A 712 9.31 0.72 -4.58
CA ASN A 712 8.00 1.03 -3.98
C ASN A 712 7.90 0.69 -2.48
N SER A 713 8.96 0.20 -1.85
CA SER A 713 9.07 0.19 -0.38
C SER A 713 9.85 1.43 0.10
N LEU A 714 9.29 2.14 1.08
CA LEU A 714 9.88 3.36 1.63
C LEU A 714 11.30 3.16 2.18
N VAL A 715 11.55 2.04 2.87
CA VAL A 715 12.88 1.76 3.41
C VAL A 715 13.84 1.48 2.26
N THR A 716 13.45 0.68 1.27
CA THR A 716 14.28 0.43 0.07
C THR A 716 14.60 1.74 -0.63
N PHE A 717 13.60 2.59 -0.86
CA PHE A 717 13.73 3.90 -1.51
C PHE A 717 14.76 4.78 -0.80
N ASN A 718 14.60 4.95 0.52
CA ASN A 718 15.52 5.76 1.29
C ASN A 718 16.94 5.19 1.27
N ARG A 719 17.10 3.86 1.40
CA ARG A 719 18.42 3.22 1.35
C ARG A 719 19.09 3.35 -0.02
N PHE A 720 18.32 3.22 -1.10
CA PHE A 720 18.79 3.39 -2.47
C PHE A 720 19.42 4.78 -2.64
N TRP A 721 18.68 5.84 -2.32
CA TRP A 721 19.17 7.20 -2.48
C TRP A 721 20.27 7.59 -1.48
N LEU A 722 20.17 7.17 -0.22
CA LEU A 722 21.20 7.44 0.79
C LEU A 722 22.54 6.73 0.48
N SER A 723 22.54 5.71 -0.36
CA SER A 723 23.79 5.07 -0.81
C SER A 723 24.70 6.00 -1.62
N ALA A 724 24.14 7.04 -2.23
CA ALA A 724 24.90 8.07 -2.95
C ALA A 724 25.38 9.22 -2.05
N ASP A 725 24.86 9.36 -0.83
CA ASP A 725 25.23 10.42 0.10
C ASP A 725 26.46 10.01 0.94
N PRO A 726 27.64 10.66 0.76
CA PRO A 726 28.84 10.32 1.52
C PRO A 726 28.74 10.57 3.04
N LEU A 727 27.81 11.43 3.49
CA LEU A 727 27.58 11.70 4.91
C LEU A 727 26.72 10.62 5.56
N ALA A 728 25.73 10.10 4.84
CA ALA A 728 24.88 9.01 5.30
C ALA A 728 25.57 7.64 5.13
N ASN A 729 26.26 7.41 4.01
CA ASN A 729 26.86 6.13 3.63
C ASN A 729 28.23 5.90 4.30
N THR A 730 28.23 5.86 5.63
CA THR A 730 29.44 5.63 6.43
C THR A 730 29.97 4.20 6.36
N ALA A 731 29.12 3.24 5.98
CA ALA A 731 29.48 1.83 5.81
C ALA A 731 30.16 1.53 4.47
N GLY A 732 30.12 2.46 3.50
CA GLY A 732 30.69 2.27 2.17
C GLY A 732 29.88 1.30 1.30
N ASP A 733 28.55 1.33 1.42
CA ASP A 733 27.65 0.64 0.49
C ASP A 733 27.87 1.15 -0.96
N PRO A 734 27.64 0.33 -1.98
CA PRO A 734 27.73 0.75 -3.38
C PRO A 734 26.80 1.92 -3.69
N ASN A 735 27.23 2.84 -4.57
CA ASN A 735 26.40 3.96 -5.01
C ASN A 735 25.35 3.46 -6.02
N GLN A 736 24.18 3.08 -5.52
CA GLN A 736 23.15 2.44 -6.33
C GLN A 736 22.58 3.35 -7.45
N PRO A 737 22.31 4.65 -7.22
CA PRO A 737 21.89 5.55 -8.29
C PRO A 737 22.91 5.64 -9.44
N GLU A 738 24.20 5.69 -9.12
CA GLU A 738 25.26 5.76 -10.14
C GLU A 738 25.35 4.47 -10.96
N GLU A 739 25.23 3.31 -10.31
CA GLU A 739 25.29 2.02 -10.98
C GLU A 739 24.05 1.73 -11.83
N LEU A 740 22.86 2.12 -11.36
CA LEU A 740 21.63 2.09 -12.15
C LEU A 740 21.80 2.92 -13.42
N ARG A 741 22.26 4.17 -13.28
CA ARG A 741 22.52 5.04 -14.42
C ARG A 741 23.51 4.39 -15.38
N THR A 742 24.67 3.96 -14.87
CA THR A 742 25.72 3.35 -15.69
C THR A 742 25.22 2.14 -16.50
N PHE A 743 24.34 1.33 -15.92
CA PHE A 743 23.76 0.18 -16.60
C PHE A 743 22.75 0.56 -17.70
N LEU A 744 21.88 1.54 -17.44
CA LEU A 744 20.81 1.95 -18.36
C LEU A 744 21.24 2.97 -19.42
N LEU A 745 22.43 3.56 -19.30
CA LEU A 745 22.96 4.50 -20.29
C LEU A 745 23.12 3.82 -21.66
N THR A 746 22.37 4.30 -22.66
CA THR A 746 22.52 3.89 -24.06
C THR A 746 22.82 5.10 -24.95
N PRO A 747 23.37 4.91 -26.16
CA PRO A 747 23.51 5.99 -27.13
C PRO A 747 22.19 6.66 -27.50
N THR A 748 21.06 5.95 -27.36
CA THR A 748 19.71 6.39 -27.71
C THR A 748 19.01 7.15 -26.58
N THR A 749 19.27 6.83 -25.32
CA THR A 749 18.66 7.53 -24.16
C THR A 749 19.40 8.79 -23.74
N GLY A 750 20.65 8.97 -24.20
CA GLY A 750 21.48 10.09 -23.75
C GLY A 750 21.79 10.00 -22.25
N THR A 751 22.13 11.12 -21.62
CA THR A 751 22.33 11.20 -20.17
C THR A 751 21.01 11.56 -19.48
N PHE A 752 20.37 10.61 -18.80
CA PHE A 752 19.36 10.94 -17.79
C PHE A 752 20.04 11.21 -16.45
N THR A 753 19.46 12.10 -15.64
CA THR A 753 20.01 12.46 -14.33
C THR A 753 19.10 11.91 -13.24
N CYS A 754 19.67 11.09 -12.36
CA CYS A 754 18.98 10.68 -11.13
C CYS A 754 19.15 11.76 -10.08
N ASN A 755 18.17 12.67 -10.02
CA ASN A 755 18.15 13.72 -9.02
C ASN A 755 17.36 13.24 -7.80
N PRO A 756 17.94 13.21 -6.60
CA PRO A 756 17.20 12.90 -5.37
C PRO A 756 16.17 13.98 -4.98
N GLY A 757 15.85 14.95 -5.86
CA GLY A 757 15.36 16.27 -5.46
C GLY A 757 14.50 17.02 -6.47
N GLN A 758 13.78 16.34 -7.36
CA GLN A 758 12.61 17.00 -7.98
C GLN A 758 11.42 16.77 -7.06
N ILE A 759 11.04 17.83 -6.34
CA ILE A 759 9.74 17.91 -5.67
C ILE A 759 8.71 18.02 -6.80
N PRO A 760 7.75 17.09 -6.90
CA PRO A 760 6.61 17.22 -7.79
C PRO A 760 5.96 18.61 -7.74
#